data_AF-A0A2T2YP46-F1
#
_entry.id   AF-A0A2T2YP46-F1
#
_cell.length_a   1.000
_cell.length_b   1.000
_cell.length_c   1.000
_cell.angle_alpha   90.00
_cell.angle_beta   90.00
_cell.angle_gamma   90.00
#
_symmetry.space_group_name_H-M   'P 1'
#
loop_
_entity.id
_entity.type
_entity.pdbx_description
1 polymer ?
#
loop_
_entity_poly.entity_id
_entity_poly.type
_entity_poly.pdbx_seq_one_letter_code
_entity_poly.pdbx_strand_id
1 'polypeptide(L)'
;MALPNLLFAQPTKQTQFYISNDDHTDYMWTGNEKQYKEAFIKMLDYYIGQSDKTANLPAPYQSRFNCDGSYWLWEYEKNKSPAEFEKLISKIKSGHISVPYNAVVSCYGASPTEGILRGMYYAGYLQRRYNLDLDQAVAMENQTLPLGLGSLWAGAGVKYSWKGVCDCASQMKDLKKRNKEVYWYTGLDNSKVLMKWYSIAPGGNKQLGGYAEARDPALAVDQLTALCQSPAHPYHIAGAFGFGWDDLQTTTDIFTTTAQAKTNAQRQVIVSNQSDYFKAFEAAYGKVIPEESLAYGNEWDLYSASMAELSAKVKRSVEKLRAAEAMASLVSQQDKNFAGNLADLKKTAWMALGLYYEHDWTADGPVSREDRAAWQRKIENQLTTYVDTLYNLSQQKLGTYIKTSSNKTQFYVFNPLSWQRTDVCDFPYTGTKNVRVIDTQTNQEVPSQLIKSKGKEFIRILATDIPSVGYKVFEITSSPAKALPKAATYANQVFENSFYKLKITNQGVITSFVDKRQGNKEYAAQVNGKFMNDLGSGSDNIGSIVIEHEGPVSVTILCTGQKPLAHTSRITLFKEIPRVDIENQITQNFGEVQSWAFSYNLTGADVWHEETGTILKAKPVIQGGNYATQNARFDWLTLNHFAAINNGKQGITLSNADCAFLKLGNSALTNLDTKTAQISVLAGGQVDGAKLGILKQGGDSLFTQRFALSTNAGFNAAASMRFSLEHQNPLVAGRITGTQTIYSDKTYSFLKVSDPNVLLWSLKPAEEGAAKGIITRLWNFKNNNSPVKLSFTPQITTAHQTTHVETDLNKATILNGSLQETIGHHQIKTFRVVLENAKATK
;
A
#
# COMPACT_ATOMS: atom_id res chain seq x y z
N MET A 1 -70.09 26.67 -17.70
CA MET A 1 -69.77 25.59 -16.74
C MET A 1 -68.67 24.74 -17.36
N ALA A 2 -67.44 24.91 -16.92
CA ALA A 2 -66.30 24.10 -17.34
C ALA A 2 -65.88 23.24 -16.14
N LEU A 3 -65.85 21.91 -16.33
CA LEU A 3 -65.38 20.94 -15.35
C LEU A 3 -63.88 21.19 -15.03
N PRO A 4 -63.46 21.12 -13.77
CA PRO A 4 -62.05 21.24 -13.43
C PRO A 4 -61.29 19.97 -13.82
N ASN A 5 -60.13 20.15 -14.45
CA ASN A 5 -59.15 19.11 -14.74
C ASN A 5 -58.74 18.39 -13.43
N LEU A 6 -59.09 17.10 -13.34
CA LEU A 6 -58.50 16.17 -12.38
C LEU A 6 -57.02 16.01 -12.70
N LEU A 7 -56.17 16.73 -11.96
CA LEU A 7 -54.76 16.41 -11.81
C LEU A 7 -54.65 15.03 -11.14
N PHE A 8 -54.35 14.00 -11.92
CA PHE A 8 -53.86 12.75 -11.37
C PHE A 8 -52.50 13.03 -10.69
N ALA A 9 -52.50 13.13 -9.37
CA ALA A 9 -51.27 13.09 -8.59
C ALA A 9 -50.56 11.77 -8.90
N GLN A 10 -49.30 11.84 -9.38
CA GLN A 10 -48.47 10.65 -9.44
C GLN A 10 -48.40 10.05 -8.02
N PRO A 11 -48.60 8.72 -7.85
CA PRO A 11 -48.46 8.11 -6.54
C PRO A 11 -47.06 8.40 -6.02
N THR A 12 -46.97 9.10 -4.89
CA THR A 12 -45.70 9.32 -4.18
C THR A 12 -45.10 7.95 -3.90
N LYS A 13 -43.93 7.66 -4.49
CA LYS A 13 -43.21 6.41 -4.23
C LYS A 13 -43.03 6.25 -2.72
N GLN A 14 -43.38 5.08 -2.19
CA GLN A 14 -43.22 4.75 -0.78
C GLN A 14 -41.75 4.93 -0.38
N THR A 15 -41.51 5.62 0.72
CA THR A 15 -40.15 5.84 1.24
C THR A 15 -39.58 4.52 1.79
N GLN A 16 -38.31 4.24 1.53
CA GLN A 16 -37.63 3.03 2.00
C GLN A 16 -36.50 3.37 2.96
N PHE A 17 -36.59 2.89 4.20
CA PHE A 17 -35.53 3.03 5.19
C PHE A 17 -34.88 1.69 5.50
N TYR A 18 -33.56 1.66 5.38
CA TYR A 18 -32.75 0.47 5.61
C TYR A 18 -32.02 0.64 6.94
N ILE A 19 -32.35 -0.18 7.93
CA ILE A 19 -31.65 -0.22 9.23
C ILE A 19 -30.80 -1.47 9.29
N SER A 20 -29.51 -1.32 9.52
CA SER A 20 -28.56 -2.44 9.50
C SER A 20 -28.03 -2.73 10.89
N ASN A 21 -28.13 -4.00 11.29
CA ASN A 21 -27.43 -4.52 12.44
C ASN A 21 -26.06 -5.03 12.00
N ASP A 22 -25.01 -4.43 12.51
CA ASP A 22 -23.64 -4.78 12.23
C ASP A 22 -22.81 -4.71 13.51
N ASP A 23 -21.54 -5.03 13.38
CA ASP A 23 -20.59 -4.83 14.48
C ASP A 23 -19.41 -3.97 14.04
N HIS A 24 -18.65 -3.49 15.01
CA HIS A 24 -17.47 -2.67 14.79
C HIS A 24 -16.32 -3.18 15.69
N THR A 25 -15.21 -3.53 15.05
CA THR A 25 -14.10 -4.23 15.70
C THR A 25 -12.87 -3.35 15.81
N ASP A 26 -12.66 -2.81 17.01
CA ASP A 26 -11.36 -2.29 17.45
C ASP A 26 -10.48 -3.44 17.94
N TYR A 27 -9.92 -4.20 17.00
CA TYR A 27 -9.22 -5.43 17.35
C TYR A 27 -7.96 -5.15 18.18
N MET A 28 -7.83 -5.81 19.33
CA MET A 28 -6.82 -5.49 20.37
C MET A 28 -7.03 -4.17 21.13
N TRP A 29 -8.28 -3.68 21.21
CA TRP A 29 -8.66 -2.52 22.04
C TRP A 29 -9.48 -2.90 23.29
N THR A 30 -10.78 -3.19 23.12
CA THR A 30 -11.71 -3.58 24.20
C THR A 30 -11.41 -4.97 24.75
N GLY A 31 -10.93 -5.87 23.89
CA GLY A 31 -10.52 -7.22 24.25
C GLY A 31 -9.23 -7.64 23.53
N ASN A 32 -8.56 -8.65 24.08
CA ASN A 32 -7.44 -9.28 23.40
C ASN A 32 -7.91 -10.22 22.28
N GLU A 33 -6.96 -10.78 21.53
CA GLU A 33 -7.26 -11.67 20.40
C GLU A 33 -8.17 -12.83 20.76
N LYS A 34 -7.93 -13.47 21.91
CA LYS A 34 -8.72 -14.64 22.34
C LYS A 34 -10.17 -14.22 22.57
N GLN A 35 -10.38 -13.09 23.22
CA GLN A 35 -11.71 -12.56 23.52
C GLN A 35 -12.48 -12.22 22.23
N TYR A 36 -11.86 -11.49 21.29
CA TYR A 36 -12.51 -11.18 20.01
C TYR A 36 -12.83 -12.43 19.19
N LYS A 37 -11.94 -13.41 19.15
CA LYS A 37 -12.20 -14.69 18.46
C LYS A 37 -13.43 -15.40 19.01
N GLU A 38 -13.52 -15.49 20.34
CA GLU A 38 -14.69 -16.07 21.00
C GLU A 38 -15.96 -15.26 20.73
N ALA A 39 -15.85 -13.93 20.71
CA ALA A 39 -16.97 -13.02 20.45
C ALA A 39 -17.51 -13.17 19.02
N PHE A 40 -16.64 -13.18 17.99
CA PHE A 40 -17.04 -13.37 16.60
C PHE A 40 -17.81 -14.68 16.40
N ILE A 41 -17.30 -15.77 16.97
CA ILE A 41 -17.94 -17.09 16.86
C ILE A 41 -19.33 -17.08 17.51
N LYS A 42 -19.43 -16.57 18.75
CA LYS A 42 -20.71 -16.49 19.48
C LYS A 42 -21.73 -15.62 18.75
N MET A 43 -21.32 -14.48 18.22
CA MET A 43 -22.21 -13.59 17.49
C MET A 43 -22.69 -14.19 16.17
N LEU A 44 -21.79 -14.81 15.39
CA LEU A 44 -22.19 -15.51 14.17
C LEU A 44 -23.19 -16.64 14.46
N ASP A 45 -22.95 -17.46 15.48
CA ASP A 45 -23.90 -18.50 15.88
C ASP A 45 -25.26 -17.91 16.28
N TYR A 46 -25.25 -16.82 17.05
CA TYR A 46 -26.46 -16.11 17.46
C TYR A 46 -27.25 -15.59 16.26
N TYR A 47 -26.60 -14.87 15.32
CA TYR A 47 -27.28 -14.26 14.18
C TYR A 47 -27.69 -15.26 13.09
N ILE A 48 -26.95 -16.36 12.93
CA ILE A 48 -27.43 -17.51 12.16
C ILE A 48 -28.74 -18.02 12.79
N GLY A 49 -28.78 -18.19 14.11
CA GLY A 49 -29.99 -18.59 14.83
C GLY A 49 -31.14 -17.60 14.70
N GLN A 50 -30.88 -16.29 14.73
CA GLN A 50 -31.92 -15.27 14.54
C GLN A 50 -32.48 -15.27 13.12
N SER A 51 -31.63 -15.48 12.12
CA SER A 51 -32.10 -15.64 10.74
C SER A 51 -33.01 -16.86 10.58
N ASP A 52 -32.73 -17.97 11.28
CA ASP A 52 -33.58 -19.17 11.27
C ASP A 52 -34.93 -18.89 11.95
N LYS A 53 -34.93 -18.23 13.12
CA LYS A 53 -36.14 -17.89 13.87
C LYS A 53 -37.09 -16.96 13.12
N THR A 54 -36.54 -16.09 12.29
CA THR A 54 -37.29 -15.06 11.57
C THR A 54 -37.59 -15.44 10.11
N ALA A 55 -37.21 -16.63 9.67
CA ALA A 55 -37.36 -17.08 8.27
C ALA A 55 -38.81 -17.05 7.74
N ASN A 56 -39.81 -17.17 8.64
CA ASN A 56 -41.23 -17.12 8.28
C ASN A 56 -41.79 -15.68 8.19
N LEU A 57 -41.01 -14.66 8.58
CA LEU A 57 -41.40 -13.26 8.41
C LEU A 57 -41.20 -12.83 6.93
N PRO A 58 -41.96 -11.83 6.45
CA PRO A 58 -41.67 -11.19 5.17
C PRO A 58 -40.21 -10.69 5.09
N ALA A 59 -39.59 -10.77 3.91
CA ALA A 59 -38.17 -10.46 3.70
C ALA A 59 -37.66 -9.12 4.30
N PRO A 60 -38.43 -8.01 4.31
CA PRO A 60 -38.04 -6.77 5.00
C PRO A 60 -37.84 -6.88 6.51
N TYR A 61 -38.41 -7.90 7.14
CA TYR A 61 -38.45 -8.07 8.60
C TYR A 61 -37.67 -9.29 9.09
N GLN A 62 -36.97 -9.99 8.19
CA GLN A 62 -36.08 -11.09 8.56
C GLN A 62 -34.79 -10.54 9.16
N SER A 63 -34.25 -11.23 10.16
CA SER A 63 -32.99 -10.84 10.81
C SER A 63 -31.82 -10.92 9.82
N ARG A 64 -31.02 -9.85 9.76
CA ARG A 64 -29.77 -9.80 9.02
C ARG A 64 -28.67 -9.24 9.90
N PHE A 65 -27.44 -9.68 9.65
CA PHE A 65 -26.26 -9.20 10.36
C PHE A 65 -25.10 -8.97 9.39
N ASN A 66 -24.25 -8.00 9.70
CA ASN A 66 -23.16 -7.60 8.84
C ASN A 66 -21.86 -7.62 9.64
N CYS A 67 -20.90 -8.43 9.20
CA CYS A 67 -19.55 -8.34 9.71
C CYS A 67 -18.89 -7.06 9.19
N ASP A 68 -17.92 -6.52 9.93
CA ASP A 68 -17.08 -5.41 9.46
C ASP A 68 -15.82 -5.87 8.70
N GLY A 69 -15.59 -7.18 8.63
CA GLY A 69 -14.40 -7.75 8.02
C GLY A 69 -14.45 -9.26 7.81
N SER A 70 -13.65 -9.74 6.86
CA SER A 70 -13.52 -11.17 6.54
C SER A 70 -12.77 -12.00 7.58
N TYR A 71 -12.11 -11.37 8.56
CA TYR A 71 -11.44 -12.07 9.65
C TYR A 71 -12.41 -12.83 10.57
N TRP A 72 -13.67 -12.39 10.64
CA TRP A 72 -14.76 -13.11 11.31
C TRP A 72 -14.92 -14.54 10.76
N LEU A 73 -14.91 -14.66 9.44
CA LEU A 73 -15.05 -15.95 8.75
C LEU A 73 -13.78 -16.78 8.87
N TRP A 74 -12.63 -16.13 8.92
CA TRP A 74 -11.35 -16.80 9.13
C TRP A 74 -11.30 -17.51 10.49
N GLU A 75 -11.76 -16.83 11.55
CA GLU A 75 -11.82 -17.43 12.88
C GLU A 75 -12.96 -18.45 12.98
N TYR A 76 -14.10 -18.22 12.32
CA TYR A 76 -15.17 -19.23 12.28
C TYR A 76 -14.75 -20.52 11.56
N GLU A 77 -14.18 -20.44 10.35
CA GLU A 77 -13.72 -21.62 9.58
C GLU A 77 -12.69 -22.45 10.36
N LYS A 78 -11.83 -21.80 11.14
CA LYS A 78 -10.78 -22.48 11.93
C LYS A 78 -11.29 -23.18 13.18
N ASN A 79 -12.39 -22.71 13.75
CA ASN A 79 -12.84 -23.15 15.08
C ASN A 79 -14.18 -23.92 15.04
N LYS A 80 -14.84 -24.00 13.89
CA LYS A 80 -16.12 -24.68 13.71
C LYS A 80 -16.02 -25.86 12.74
N SER A 81 -17.00 -26.76 12.81
CA SER A 81 -17.05 -27.90 11.90
C SER A 81 -17.30 -27.44 10.45
N PRO A 82 -16.88 -28.23 9.44
CA PRO A 82 -17.19 -27.93 8.05
C PRO A 82 -18.69 -27.72 7.78
N ALA A 83 -19.57 -28.46 8.46
CA ALA A 83 -21.02 -28.32 8.31
C ALA A 83 -21.56 -26.99 8.87
N GLU A 84 -21.05 -26.54 10.01
CA GLU A 84 -21.37 -25.23 10.57
C GLU A 84 -20.87 -24.11 9.65
N PHE A 85 -19.67 -24.25 9.09
CA PHE A 85 -19.14 -23.25 8.16
C PHE A 85 -19.96 -23.19 6.85
N GLU A 86 -20.35 -24.33 6.28
CA GLU A 86 -21.28 -24.36 5.14
C GLU A 86 -22.63 -23.70 5.46
N LYS A 87 -23.12 -23.84 6.70
CA LYS A 87 -24.32 -23.12 7.15
C LYS A 87 -24.09 -21.61 7.11
N LEU A 88 -22.96 -21.11 7.62
CA LEU A 88 -22.59 -19.69 7.51
C LEU A 88 -22.52 -19.24 6.03
N ILE A 89 -21.85 -20.00 5.17
CA ILE A 89 -21.78 -19.74 3.72
C ILE A 89 -23.19 -19.64 3.09
N SER A 90 -24.12 -20.51 3.48
CA SER A 90 -25.52 -20.45 2.99
C SER A 90 -26.26 -19.18 3.44
N LYS A 91 -25.96 -18.68 4.64
CA LYS A 91 -26.51 -17.41 5.16
C LYS A 91 -25.92 -16.21 4.45
N ILE A 92 -24.68 -16.28 4.02
CA ILE A 92 -24.07 -15.26 3.16
C ILE A 92 -24.71 -15.25 1.78
N LYS A 93 -24.88 -16.41 1.15
CA LYS A 93 -25.52 -16.53 -0.18
C LYS A 93 -26.95 -16.03 -0.20
N SER A 94 -27.70 -16.23 0.88
CA SER A 94 -29.08 -15.75 1.01
C SER A 94 -29.19 -14.29 1.45
N GLY A 95 -28.06 -13.63 1.76
CA GLY A 95 -28.02 -12.24 2.19
C GLY A 95 -28.42 -12.00 3.64
N HIS A 96 -28.55 -13.04 4.46
CA HIS A 96 -28.82 -12.89 5.90
C HIS A 96 -27.57 -12.51 6.69
N ILE A 97 -26.39 -12.88 6.19
CA ILE A 97 -25.10 -12.41 6.68
C ILE A 97 -24.37 -11.70 5.53
N SER A 98 -23.75 -10.56 5.77
CA SER A 98 -22.84 -9.91 4.81
C SER A 98 -21.44 -9.77 5.40
N VAL A 99 -20.45 -9.73 4.52
CA VAL A 99 -19.02 -9.69 4.89
C VAL A 99 -18.27 -8.86 3.85
N PRO A 100 -17.53 -7.82 4.25
CA PRO A 100 -16.74 -7.02 3.33
C PRO A 100 -15.38 -7.67 3.01
N TYR A 101 -14.68 -7.14 2.00
CA TYR A 101 -13.39 -7.66 1.52
C TYR A 101 -12.23 -7.42 2.49
N ASN A 102 -12.22 -6.31 3.23
CA ASN A 102 -11.18 -6.02 4.21
C ASN A 102 -11.17 -7.08 5.33
N ALA A 103 -10.02 -7.32 5.99
CA ALA A 103 -9.93 -8.30 7.07
C ALA A 103 -10.67 -7.83 8.32
N VAL A 104 -10.41 -6.58 8.69
CA VAL A 104 -11.05 -5.74 9.72
C VAL A 104 -10.96 -4.29 9.22
N VAL A 105 -11.54 -3.33 9.93
CA VAL A 105 -11.41 -1.91 9.55
C VAL A 105 -9.96 -1.43 9.76
N SER A 106 -9.43 -0.57 8.89
CA SER A 106 -7.99 -0.27 8.84
C SER A 106 -7.65 1.19 8.55
N CYS A 107 -6.50 1.63 9.05
CA CYS A 107 -5.80 2.86 8.69
C CYS A 107 -5.16 2.77 7.29
N TYR A 108 -5.96 3.04 6.26
CA TYR A 108 -5.57 2.85 4.85
C TYR A 108 -4.48 3.83 4.36
N GLY A 109 -4.36 5.01 4.96
CA GLY A 109 -3.37 6.02 4.59
C GLY A 109 -1.95 5.65 4.97
N ALA A 110 -1.78 4.70 5.90
CA ALA A 110 -0.49 4.12 6.29
C ALA A 110 -0.09 2.88 5.47
N SER A 111 -1.05 2.26 4.76
CA SER A 111 -0.87 0.95 4.15
C SER A 111 -0.36 1.06 2.70
N PRO A 112 0.69 0.30 2.31
CA PRO A 112 1.11 0.21 0.92
C PRO A 112 0.02 -0.36 0.02
N THR A 113 0.00 0.04 -1.26
CA THR A 113 -0.99 -0.41 -2.27
C THR A 113 -1.22 -1.93 -2.28
N GLU A 114 -0.16 -2.73 -2.35
CA GLU A 114 -0.32 -4.18 -2.32
C GLU A 114 -0.63 -4.75 -0.92
N GLY A 115 -0.35 -4.00 0.16
CA GLY A 115 -0.77 -4.38 1.51
C GLY A 115 -2.29 -4.47 1.62
N ILE A 116 -3.00 -3.45 1.11
CA ILE A 116 -4.46 -3.41 1.06
C ILE A 116 -5.01 -4.59 0.24
N LEU A 117 -4.49 -4.78 -0.96
CA LEU A 117 -5.01 -5.78 -1.88
C LEU A 117 -4.79 -7.20 -1.35
N ARG A 118 -3.61 -7.48 -0.77
CA ARG A 118 -3.30 -8.78 -0.18
C ARG A 118 -4.08 -9.03 1.11
N GLY A 119 -4.38 -7.99 1.88
CA GLY A 119 -5.30 -8.06 3.02
C GLY A 119 -6.72 -8.53 2.62
N MET A 120 -7.11 -8.36 1.35
CA MET A 120 -8.40 -8.83 0.81
C MET A 120 -8.36 -10.24 0.20
N TYR A 121 -7.19 -10.90 0.15
CA TYR A 121 -7.06 -12.19 -0.55
C TYR A 121 -7.86 -13.32 0.08
N TYR A 122 -8.08 -13.29 1.39
CA TYR A 122 -8.93 -14.30 2.04
C TYR A 122 -10.39 -14.18 1.59
N ALA A 123 -10.95 -12.96 1.57
CA ALA A 123 -12.28 -12.71 1.03
C ALA A 123 -12.39 -13.12 -0.44
N GLY A 124 -11.40 -12.77 -1.27
CA GLY A 124 -11.35 -13.23 -2.67
C GLY A 124 -11.28 -14.76 -2.82
N TYR A 125 -10.52 -15.43 -1.95
CA TYR A 125 -10.46 -16.90 -1.91
C TYR A 125 -11.84 -17.50 -1.61
N LEU A 126 -12.56 -16.99 -0.60
CA LEU A 126 -13.91 -17.43 -0.30
C LEU A 126 -14.89 -17.13 -1.44
N GLN A 127 -14.75 -15.96 -2.08
CA GLN A 127 -15.54 -15.57 -3.24
C GLN A 127 -15.47 -16.64 -4.34
N ARG A 128 -14.26 -17.08 -4.71
CA ARG A 128 -14.07 -18.10 -5.76
C ARG A 128 -14.44 -19.50 -5.29
N ARG A 129 -14.06 -19.89 -4.07
CA ARG A 129 -14.32 -21.23 -3.53
C ARG A 129 -15.81 -21.53 -3.40
N TYR A 130 -16.60 -20.52 -3.01
CA TYR A 130 -18.02 -20.70 -2.71
C TYR A 130 -18.97 -19.97 -3.67
N ASN A 131 -18.45 -19.24 -4.66
CA ASN A 131 -19.21 -18.38 -5.56
C ASN A 131 -20.07 -17.36 -4.79
N LEU A 132 -19.41 -16.54 -3.97
CA LEU A 132 -20.08 -15.49 -3.17
C LEU A 132 -20.17 -14.18 -3.95
N ASP A 133 -21.28 -13.45 -3.78
CA ASP A 133 -21.44 -12.07 -4.25
C ASP A 133 -20.98 -11.10 -3.15
N LEU A 134 -19.67 -10.93 -3.01
CA LEU A 134 -19.09 -9.91 -2.12
C LEU A 134 -18.93 -8.60 -2.90
N ASP A 135 -19.47 -7.50 -2.37
CA ASP A 135 -19.52 -6.21 -3.05
C ASP A 135 -19.13 -5.01 -2.16
N GLN A 136 -18.63 -5.26 -0.95
CA GLN A 136 -18.36 -4.22 0.06
C GLN A 136 -16.92 -4.17 0.55
N ALA A 137 -16.45 -2.96 0.85
CA ALA A 137 -15.30 -2.70 1.72
C ALA A 137 -15.65 -1.55 2.65
N VAL A 138 -15.15 -1.58 3.89
CA VAL A 138 -15.58 -0.64 4.94
C VAL A 138 -14.39 0.15 5.49
N ALA A 139 -14.66 1.40 5.84
CA ALA A 139 -13.73 2.32 6.52
C ALA A 139 -14.47 3.08 7.64
N MET A 140 -15.35 2.35 8.33
CA MET A 140 -16.15 2.84 9.45
C MET A 140 -15.24 3.40 10.55
N GLU A 141 -15.74 4.37 11.30
CA GLU A 141 -15.05 5.09 12.37
C GLU A 141 -13.90 6.01 11.92
N ASN A 142 -13.07 5.60 10.96
CA ASN A 142 -11.98 6.41 10.40
C ASN A 142 -12.45 7.80 9.95
N GLN A 143 -11.67 8.83 10.21
CA GLN A 143 -12.05 10.20 9.86
C GLN A 143 -11.75 10.56 8.40
N THR A 144 -10.63 10.09 7.86
CA THR A 144 -10.14 10.44 6.51
C THR A 144 -10.13 9.24 5.57
N LEU A 145 -9.93 9.50 4.28
CA LEU A 145 -9.74 8.47 3.24
C LEU A 145 -8.71 8.93 2.20
N PRO A 146 -7.74 8.07 1.84
CA PRO A 146 -6.87 8.30 0.69
C PRO A 146 -7.60 8.05 -0.65
N LEU A 147 -7.36 8.91 -1.64
CA LEU A 147 -8.06 8.96 -2.92
C LEU A 147 -7.95 7.66 -3.73
N GLY A 148 -6.78 7.02 -3.71
CA GLY A 148 -6.58 5.81 -4.53
C GLY A 148 -7.38 4.60 -4.06
N LEU A 149 -7.99 4.62 -2.87
CA LEU A 149 -8.87 3.53 -2.42
C LEU A 149 -10.05 3.30 -3.35
N GLY A 150 -10.62 4.35 -3.93
CA GLY A 150 -11.72 4.22 -4.90
C GLY A 150 -11.33 3.26 -6.03
N SER A 151 -10.12 3.40 -6.56
CA SER A 151 -9.59 2.53 -7.61
C SER A 151 -9.22 1.14 -7.12
N LEU A 152 -8.58 1.03 -5.95
CA LEU A 152 -8.17 -0.27 -5.42
C LEU A 152 -9.36 -1.15 -5.07
N TRP A 153 -10.39 -0.57 -4.44
CA TRP A 153 -11.62 -1.26 -4.09
C TRP A 153 -12.41 -1.65 -5.34
N ALA A 154 -12.65 -0.71 -6.27
CA ALA A 154 -13.35 -1.01 -7.52
C ALA A 154 -12.63 -2.12 -8.31
N GLY A 155 -11.30 -2.05 -8.40
CA GLY A 155 -10.50 -3.07 -9.06
C GLY A 155 -10.51 -4.44 -8.36
N ALA A 156 -10.75 -4.49 -7.04
CA ALA A 156 -10.96 -5.74 -6.30
C ALA A 156 -12.35 -6.35 -6.51
N GLY A 157 -13.31 -5.59 -7.04
CA GLY A 157 -14.70 -6.00 -7.23
C GLY A 157 -15.67 -5.40 -6.20
N VAL A 158 -15.20 -4.51 -5.33
CA VAL A 158 -16.05 -3.73 -4.43
C VAL A 158 -16.89 -2.76 -5.25
N LYS A 159 -18.18 -2.68 -4.95
CA LYS A 159 -19.12 -1.72 -5.56
C LYS A 159 -19.55 -0.66 -4.56
N TYR A 160 -19.59 -1.03 -3.28
CA TYR A 160 -20.21 -0.24 -2.22
C TYR A 160 -19.28 -0.07 -1.03
N SER A 161 -19.35 1.10 -0.40
CA SER A 161 -18.67 1.36 0.85
C SER A 161 -19.48 2.35 1.67
N TRP A 162 -19.30 2.28 2.97
CA TRP A 162 -19.87 3.25 3.87
C TRP A 162 -18.89 3.56 5.00
N LYS A 163 -19.09 4.73 5.59
CA LYS A 163 -18.50 5.07 6.87
C LYS A 163 -19.33 6.09 7.61
N GLY A 164 -19.71 5.77 8.84
CA GLY A 164 -19.83 6.76 9.89
C GLY A 164 -18.46 7.02 10.50
N VAL A 165 -18.30 8.11 11.25
CA VAL A 165 -17.00 8.53 11.80
C VAL A 165 -17.07 8.68 13.32
N CYS A 166 -15.92 8.65 14.01
CA CYS A 166 -15.89 9.07 15.42
C CYS A 166 -15.84 10.60 15.53
N ASP A 167 -16.81 11.19 16.24
CA ASP A 167 -16.77 12.57 16.81
C ASP A 167 -15.94 12.60 18.10
N CYS A 168 -14.85 11.83 18.13
CA CYS A 168 -13.92 11.64 19.23
C CYS A 168 -12.50 11.47 18.69
N ALA A 169 -11.49 11.68 19.55
CA ALA A 169 -10.08 11.45 19.24
C ALA A 169 -9.62 11.96 17.85
N SER A 170 -10.19 13.08 17.39
CA SER A 170 -9.96 13.64 16.06
C SER A 170 -9.40 15.06 16.15
N GLN A 171 -8.50 15.39 15.23
CA GLN A 171 -7.95 16.74 15.07
C GLN A 171 -8.73 17.56 14.03
N MET A 172 -9.66 16.94 13.28
CA MET A 172 -10.47 17.63 12.28
C MET A 172 -11.57 18.48 12.93
N LYS A 173 -11.59 19.78 12.60
CA LYS A 173 -12.50 20.75 13.22
C LYS A 173 -13.89 20.81 12.56
N ASP A 174 -14.02 20.30 11.34
CA ASP A 174 -15.20 20.44 10.49
C ASP A 174 -15.87 19.10 10.16
N LEU A 175 -15.62 18.06 10.96
CA LEU A 175 -16.11 16.69 10.75
C LEU A 175 -17.65 16.57 10.57
N LYS A 176 -18.42 17.45 11.24
CA LYS A 176 -19.87 17.27 11.43
C LYS A 176 -20.72 17.54 10.19
N LYS A 177 -20.23 18.31 9.23
CA LYS A 177 -21.02 18.71 8.06
C LYS A 177 -20.30 18.35 6.77
N ARG A 178 -21.03 17.70 5.87
CA ARG A 178 -20.54 17.31 4.54
C ARG A 178 -21.31 18.01 3.45
N ASN A 179 -20.69 18.08 2.27
CA ASN A 179 -21.34 18.62 1.08
C ASN A 179 -22.24 17.58 0.40
N LYS A 180 -21.95 16.29 0.61
CA LYS A 180 -22.66 15.16 0.01
C LYS A 180 -22.78 14.04 1.02
N GLU A 181 -24.00 13.53 1.14
CA GLU A 181 -24.38 12.43 2.02
C GLU A 181 -24.14 11.05 1.35
N VAL A 182 -24.42 10.98 0.04
CA VAL A 182 -24.19 9.80 -0.82
C VAL A 182 -23.62 10.25 -2.16
N TYR A 183 -22.52 9.64 -2.59
CA TYR A 183 -21.80 10.03 -3.81
C TYR A 183 -20.99 8.87 -4.39
N TRP A 184 -20.62 8.98 -5.67
CA TRP A 184 -19.63 8.10 -6.29
C TRP A 184 -18.22 8.53 -5.86
N TYR A 185 -17.57 7.75 -5.01
CA TYR A 185 -16.17 7.97 -4.69
C TYR A 185 -15.31 7.43 -5.83
N THR A 186 -14.71 8.35 -6.57
CA THR A 186 -14.14 8.09 -7.90
C THR A 186 -12.64 8.31 -7.83
N GLY A 187 -11.87 7.29 -8.20
CA GLY A 187 -10.42 7.40 -8.31
C GLY A 187 -10.00 8.16 -9.56
N LEU A 188 -8.70 8.48 -9.68
CA LEU A 188 -8.18 9.20 -10.84
C LEU A 188 -8.28 8.39 -12.15
N ASP A 189 -8.53 7.08 -12.07
CA ASP A 189 -8.74 6.19 -13.22
C ASP A 189 -10.21 6.08 -13.66
N ASN A 190 -11.10 6.91 -13.10
CA ASN A 190 -12.55 6.93 -13.29
C ASN A 190 -13.30 5.69 -12.77
N SER A 191 -12.61 4.72 -12.14
CA SER A 191 -13.30 3.67 -11.42
C SER A 191 -13.86 4.22 -10.11
N LYS A 192 -14.99 3.65 -9.66
CA LYS A 192 -15.78 4.25 -8.59
C LYS A 192 -16.49 3.22 -7.73
N VAL A 193 -16.67 3.60 -6.47
CA VAL A 193 -17.43 2.89 -5.44
C VAL A 193 -18.53 3.83 -4.95
N LEU A 194 -19.75 3.34 -4.77
CA LEU A 194 -20.84 4.14 -4.20
C LEU A 194 -20.61 4.26 -2.70
N MET A 195 -20.39 5.50 -2.24
CA MET A 195 -20.07 5.82 -0.86
C MET A 195 -21.29 6.42 -0.14
N LYS A 196 -21.61 5.87 1.03
CA LYS A 196 -22.49 6.52 2.01
C LYS A 196 -21.64 7.07 3.16
N TRP A 197 -21.65 8.38 3.34
CA TRP A 197 -21.01 9.05 4.46
C TRP A 197 -21.83 10.28 4.84
N TYR A 198 -22.60 10.15 5.92
CA TYR A 198 -23.52 11.20 6.34
C TYR A 198 -22.86 12.29 7.18
N SER A 199 -23.47 13.48 7.18
CA SER A 199 -23.21 14.51 8.18
C SER A 199 -23.62 14.01 9.57
N ILE A 200 -22.86 14.38 10.61
CA ILE A 200 -23.13 13.94 11.98
C ILE A 200 -24.29 14.73 12.56
N ALA A 201 -25.38 14.03 12.87
CA ALA A 201 -26.52 14.60 13.57
C ALA A 201 -26.16 14.94 15.04
N PRO A 202 -26.84 15.95 15.66
CA PRO A 202 -26.59 16.31 17.05
C PRO A 202 -26.75 15.11 18.00
N GLY A 203 -25.74 14.87 18.85
CA GLY A 203 -25.74 13.77 19.83
C GLY A 203 -24.59 12.77 19.69
N GLY A 204 -23.66 12.99 18.76
CA GLY A 204 -22.39 12.23 18.67
C GLY A 204 -22.52 10.91 17.91
N ASN A 205 -21.65 9.93 18.19
CA ASN A 205 -21.47 8.80 17.27
C ASN A 205 -22.65 7.81 17.21
N LYS A 206 -23.64 7.91 18.13
CA LYS A 206 -24.87 7.06 18.15
C LYS A 206 -25.98 7.60 17.25
N GLN A 207 -25.70 8.66 16.51
CA GLN A 207 -26.63 9.38 15.66
C GLN A 207 -26.22 9.21 14.19
N LEU A 208 -27.12 9.49 13.24
CA LEU A 208 -26.78 9.51 11.80
C LEU A 208 -25.45 10.23 11.53
N GLY A 209 -24.61 9.62 10.69
CA GLY A 209 -23.25 10.11 10.38
C GLY A 209 -22.16 9.66 11.35
N GLY A 210 -22.52 9.23 12.56
CA GLY A 210 -21.63 8.49 13.46
C GLY A 210 -21.45 7.03 13.02
N TYR A 211 -20.38 6.37 13.48
CA TYR A 211 -20.10 4.96 13.15
C TYR A 211 -21.09 3.96 13.78
N ALA A 212 -21.91 4.41 14.74
CA ALA A 212 -22.94 3.62 15.37
C ALA A 212 -24.33 4.24 15.20
N GLU A 213 -24.62 4.76 14.01
CA GLU A 213 -25.86 5.48 13.70
C GLU A 213 -27.13 4.62 13.82
N ALA A 214 -27.02 3.30 13.94
CA ALA A 214 -28.13 2.36 14.17
C ALA A 214 -28.15 1.79 15.59
N ARG A 215 -27.39 2.36 16.54
CA ARG A 215 -27.36 1.89 17.95
C ARG A 215 -28.73 1.91 18.61
N ASP A 216 -29.54 2.91 18.28
CA ASP A 216 -30.97 2.93 18.55
C ASP A 216 -31.73 2.91 17.22
N PRO A 217 -32.23 1.74 16.78
CA PRO A 217 -32.89 1.62 15.47
C PRO A 217 -34.18 2.44 15.36
N ALA A 218 -34.88 2.69 16.46
CA ALA A 218 -36.11 3.47 16.44
C ALA A 218 -35.81 4.95 16.23
N LEU A 219 -34.79 5.47 16.94
CA LEU A 219 -34.27 6.82 16.73
C LEU A 219 -33.68 6.98 15.32
N ALA A 220 -32.94 5.99 14.84
CA ALA A 220 -32.38 6.01 13.49
C ALA A 220 -33.48 6.18 12.43
N VAL A 221 -34.60 5.46 12.55
CA VAL A 221 -35.77 5.63 11.66
C VAL A 221 -36.35 7.05 11.72
N ASP A 222 -36.41 7.65 12.91
CA ASP A 222 -36.93 9.01 13.07
C ASP A 222 -35.96 10.04 12.45
N GLN A 223 -34.65 9.84 12.57
CA GLN A 223 -33.64 10.67 11.90
C GLN A 223 -33.62 10.49 10.38
N LEU A 224 -33.78 9.26 9.89
CA LEU A 224 -33.93 8.99 8.45
C LEU A 224 -35.18 9.67 7.90
N THR A 225 -36.26 9.75 8.69
CA THR A 225 -37.47 10.50 8.32
C THR A 225 -37.16 11.99 8.10
N ALA A 226 -36.32 12.58 8.93
CA ALA A 226 -35.92 13.99 8.81
C ALA A 226 -34.91 14.23 7.66
N LEU A 227 -33.99 13.28 7.42
CA LEU A 227 -32.98 13.37 6.37
C LEU A 227 -33.58 13.15 4.97
N CYS A 228 -34.48 12.19 4.83
CA CYS A 228 -35.05 11.77 3.57
C CYS A 228 -35.81 12.91 2.88
N GLN A 229 -35.55 13.09 1.58
CA GLN A 229 -36.10 14.18 0.76
C GLN A 229 -35.73 15.61 1.26
N SER A 230 -34.75 15.74 2.16
CA SER A 230 -34.17 17.03 2.53
C SER A 230 -33.26 17.57 1.41
N PRO A 231 -32.88 18.86 1.43
CA PRO A 231 -31.92 19.40 0.48
C PRO A 231 -30.55 18.70 0.48
N ALA A 232 -30.12 18.14 1.62
CA ALA A 232 -28.86 17.41 1.73
C ALA A 232 -28.96 15.97 1.18
N HIS A 233 -30.15 15.37 1.24
CA HIS A 233 -30.43 14.01 0.75
C HIS A 233 -31.79 13.96 0.04
N PRO A 234 -31.86 14.43 -1.24
CA PRO A 234 -33.11 14.59 -1.98
C PRO A 234 -33.66 13.25 -2.54
N TYR A 235 -33.53 12.17 -1.79
CA TYR A 235 -33.86 10.80 -2.20
C TYR A 235 -34.87 10.18 -1.24
N HIS A 236 -35.81 9.37 -1.76
CA HIS A 236 -36.79 8.61 -0.96
C HIS A 236 -36.25 7.27 -0.41
N ILE A 237 -34.95 7.03 -0.56
CA ILE A 237 -34.25 5.85 -0.01
C ILE A 237 -33.14 6.36 0.91
N ALA A 238 -33.10 5.91 2.15
CA ALA A 238 -32.08 6.29 3.13
C ALA A 238 -31.73 5.10 4.04
N GLY A 239 -30.55 5.08 4.64
CA GLY A 239 -30.12 3.95 5.48
C GLY A 239 -29.32 4.37 6.71
N ALA A 240 -29.39 3.58 7.78
CA ALA A 240 -28.63 3.76 9.01
C ALA A 240 -27.93 2.43 9.39
N PHE A 241 -26.61 2.45 9.54
CA PHE A 241 -25.71 1.31 9.75
C PHE A 241 -24.83 1.54 10.99
N GLY A 242 -24.52 0.54 11.80
CA GLY A 242 -23.73 0.75 13.02
C GLY A 242 -24.50 0.43 14.30
N PHE A 243 -24.54 -0.83 14.74
CA PHE A 243 -25.07 -1.21 16.06
C PHE A 243 -23.95 -1.50 17.08
N GLY A 244 -22.84 -2.09 16.61
CA GLY A 244 -21.72 -2.57 17.42
C GLY A 244 -21.19 -1.60 18.46
N TRP A 245 -21.03 -0.32 18.11
CA TRP A 245 -20.25 0.63 18.92
C TRP A 245 -18.82 0.06 19.14
N ASP A 246 -18.28 0.24 20.33
CA ASP A 246 -16.99 -0.25 20.81
C ASP A 246 -17.12 -1.54 21.64
N ASP A 247 -18.33 -2.13 21.62
CA ASP A 247 -18.64 -3.28 22.46
C ASP A 247 -17.87 -4.50 21.96
N LEU A 248 -17.24 -5.26 22.87
CA LEU A 248 -16.57 -6.51 22.51
C LEU A 248 -17.52 -7.54 21.86
N GLN A 249 -18.81 -7.48 22.21
CA GLN A 249 -19.82 -8.42 21.72
C GLN A 249 -21.21 -7.77 21.76
N THR A 250 -21.93 -7.81 20.64
CA THR A 250 -23.31 -7.32 20.53
C THR A 250 -24.28 -8.40 20.03
N THR A 251 -25.36 -8.66 20.77
CA THR A 251 -26.44 -9.57 20.36
C THR A 251 -27.79 -8.90 20.56
N THR A 252 -28.60 -8.79 19.51
CA THR A 252 -29.92 -8.16 19.55
C THR A 252 -30.89 -8.75 18.53
N ASP A 253 -32.19 -8.62 18.77
CA ASP A 253 -33.28 -8.95 17.84
C ASP A 253 -34.19 -7.75 17.52
N ILE A 254 -33.90 -6.57 18.11
CA ILE A 254 -34.76 -5.39 18.11
C ILE A 254 -35.00 -4.79 16.71
N PHE A 255 -34.11 -5.05 15.75
CA PHE A 255 -34.24 -4.53 14.39
C PHE A 255 -35.50 -5.07 13.69
N THR A 256 -35.83 -6.34 13.91
CA THR A 256 -36.98 -6.98 13.26
C THR A 256 -38.32 -6.46 13.78
N THR A 257 -38.39 -6.21 15.09
CA THR A 257 -39.57 -5.62 15.74
C THR A 257 -39.70 -4.14 15.41
N THR A 258 -38.59 -3.39 15.39
CA THR A 258 -38.55 -1.98 15.00
C THR A 258 -39.00 -1.80 13.55
N ALA A 259 -38.49 -2.63 12.62
CA ALA A 259 -38.85 -2.55 11.22
C ALA A 259 -40.37 -2.77 10.99
N GLN A 260 -40.98 -3.74 11.67
CA GLN A 260 -42.42 -3.96 11.63
C GLN A 260 -43.19 -2.80 12.26
N ALA A 261 -42.80 -2.36 13.46
CA ALA A 261 -43.50 -1.32 14.21
C ALA A 261 -43.46 0.06 13.54
N LYS A 262 -42.36 0.37 12.85
CA LYS A 262 -42.17 1.67 12.18
C LYS A 262 -42.57 1.64 10.69
N THR A 263 -42.98 0.50 10.12
CA THR A 263 -43.52 0.44 8.76
C THR A 263 -44.99 0.90 8.74
N ASN A 264 -45.37 1.67 7.72
CA ASN A 264 -46.74 2.11 7.48
C ASN A 264 -47.03 2.29 5.97
N ALA A 265 -48.19 2.85 5.63
CA ALA A 265 -48.60 3.01 4.23
C ALA A 265 -47.67 3.92 3.40
N GLN A 266 -46.98 4.88 4.03
CA GLN A 266 -46.11 5.85 3.38
C GLN A 266 -44.63 5.44 3.39
N ARG A 267 -44.23 4.57 4.32
CA ARG A 267 -42.85 4.16 4.56
C ARG A 267 -42.72 2.66 4.82
N GLN A 268 -41.76 2.02 4.17
CA GLN A 268 -41.29 0.69 4.53
C GLN A 268 -39.95 0.78 5.26
N VAL A 269 -39.83 0.12 6.41
CA VAL A 269 -38.57 -0.06 7.14
C VAL A 269 -38.09 -1.49 6.95
N ILE A 270 -36.82 -1.63 6.57
CA ILE A 270 -36.20 -2.87 6.09
C ILE A 270 -35.00 -3.18 6.99
N VAL A 271 -34.93 -4.39 7.53
CA VAL A 271 -33.72 -4.93 8.16
C VAL A 271 -32.72 -5.27 7.06
N SER A 272 -31.64 -4.50 7.01
CA SER A 272 -30.73 -4.41 5.88
C SER A 272 -29.46 -5.24 6.11
N ASN A 273 -28.91 -5.75 5.02
CA ASN A 273 -27.55 -6.31 4.98
C ASN A 273 -26.55 -5.33 4.33
N GLN A 274 -26.87 -4.02 4.38
CA GLN A 274 -26.18 -2.89 3.76
C GLN A 274 -26.13 -2.95 2.22
N SER A 275 -25.80 -4.09 1.62
CA SER A 275 -25.74 -4.32 0.16
C SER A 275 -27.11 -4.08 -0.48
N ASP A 276 -28.20 -4.48 0.14
CA ASP A 276 -29.56 -4.25 -0.37
C ASP A 276 -29.94 -2.76 -0.43
N TYR A 277 -29.55 -1.95 0.55
CA TYR A 277 -29.66 -0.49 0.49
C TYR A 277 -28.93 0.06 -0.73
N PHE A 278 -27.66 -0.32 -0.91
CA PHE A 278 -26.85 0.21 -2.00
C PHE A 278 -27.37 -0.22 -3.37
N LYS A 279 -27.77 -1.49 -3.53
CA LYS A 279 -28.38 -2.01 -4.75
C LYS A 279 -29.67 -1.27 -5.09
N ALA A 280 -30.54 -1.02 -4.11
CA ALA A 280 -31.76 -0.25 -4.31
C ALA A 280 -31.47 1.23 -4.65
N PHE A 281 -30.51 1.85 -3.97
CA PHE A 281 -30.13 3.24 -4.18
C PHE A 281 -29.47 3.45 -5.55
N GLU A 282 -28.54 2.58 -5.94
CA GLU A 282 -27.89 2.60 -7.26
C GLU A 282 -28.92 2.38 -8.38
N ALA A 283 -29.83 1.41 -8.23
CA ALA A 283 -30.86 1.16 -9.24
C ALA A 283 -31.78 2.38 -9.45
N ALA A 284 -32.09 3.12 -8.38
CA ALA A 284 -32.96 4.29 -8.43
C ALA A 284 -32.22 5.56 -8.90
N TYR A 285 -30.97 5.76 -8.48
CA TYR A 285 -30.29 7.06 -8.56
C TYR A 285 -28.89 7.00 -9.16
N GLY A 286 -28.32 5.83 -9.47
CA GLY A 286 -26.93 5.65 -9.92
C GLY A 286 -26.48 6.59 -11.04
N LYS A 287 -27.42 7.01 -11.90
CA LYS A 287 -27.19 7.93 -13.04
C LYS A 287 -27.17 9.42 -12.67
N VAL A 288 -27.66 9.81 -11.50
CA VAL A 288 -27.79 11.22 -11.05
C VAL A 288 -27.02 11.53 -9.77
N ILE A 289 -26.44 10.51 -9.13
CA ILE A 289 -25.60 10.68 -7.94
C ILE A 289 -24.34 11.48 -8.30
N PRO A 290 -23.96 12.49 -7.51
CA PRO A 290 -22.75 13.27 -7.74
C PRO A 290 -21.48 12.41 -7.53
N GLU A 291 -20.38 12.80 -8.18
CA GLU A 291 -19.08 12.17 -8.00
C GLU A 291 -18.17 13.02 -7.09
N GLU A 292 -17.24 12.37 -6.37
CA GLU A 292 -16.13 13.01 -5.65
C GLU A 292 -14.82 12.26 -5.89
N SER A 293 -13.77 13.01 -6.22
CA SER A 293 -12.41 12.53 -6.39
C SER A 293 -11.47 13.38 -5.53
N LEU A 294 -11.51 13.15 -4.21
CA LEU A 294 -10.79 13.92 -3.19
C LEU A 294 -9.95 13.02 -2.29
N ALA A 295 -8.76 13.50 -1.92
CA ALA A 295 -7.98 13.00 -0.80
C ALA A 295 -8.27 13.82 0.46
N TYR A 296 -8.45 13.16 1.61
CA TYR A 296 -8.78 13.83 2.88
C TYR A 296 -7.60 13.87 3.87
N GLY A 297 -6.43 13.35 3.47
CA GLY A 297 -5.25 13.26 4.34
C GLY A 297 -5.31 12.10 5.31
N ASN A 298 -4.61 12.21 6.44
CA ASN A 298 -4.41 11.14 7.41
C ASN A 298 -4.80 11.60 8.81
N GLU A 299 -5.49 10.75 9.56
CA GLU A 299 -5.81 10.96 10.98
C GLU A 299 -5.13 9.87 11.81
N TRP A 300 -5.86 8.82 12.20
CA TRP A 300 -5.32 7.71 13.00
C TRP A 300 -4.25 6.90 12.26
N ASP A 301 -4.16 7.02 10.93
CA ASP A 301 -3.09 6.43 10.14
C ASP A 301 -1.69 6.80 10.66
N LEU A 302 -1.57 8.04 11.15
CA LEU A 302 -0.34 8.63 11.65
C LEU A 302 0.22 7.91 12.88
N TYR A 303 -0.63 7.21 13.64
CA TYR A 303 -0.23 6.58 14.90
C TYR A 303 0.64 5.35 14.69
N SER A 304 0.66 4.77 13.48
CA SER A 304 1.66 3.75 13.10
C SER A 304 3.12 4.27 13.14
N ALA A 305 3.33 5.59 13.13
CA ALA A 305 4.64 6.22 13.34
C ALA A 305 5.14 6.12 14.79
N SER A 306 4.27 5.74 15.73
CA SER A 306 4.64 5.42 17.10
C SER A 306 5.35 4.07 17.25
N MET A 307 5.44 3.28 16.17
CA MET A 307 6.29 2.09 16.03
C MET A 307 7.00 2.10 14.67
N ALA A 308 7.76 3.16 14.39
CA ALA A 308 8.23 3.49 13.05
C ALA A 308 9.11 2.41 12.38
N GLU A 309 10.06 1.80 13.11
CA GLU A 309 10.89 0.73 12.53
C GLU A 309 10.07 -0.53 12.24
N LEU A 310 9.08 -0.86 13.08
CA LEU A 310 8.21 -2.00 12.85
C LEU A 310 7.34 -1.78 11.60
N SER A 311 6.71 -0.60 11.48
CA SER A 311 5.91 -0.22 10.31
C SER A 311 6.76 -0.16 9.04
N ALA A 312 8.01 0.30 9.14
CA ALA A 312 8.96 0.25 8.03
C ALA A 312 9.27 -1.19 7.60
N LYS A 313 9.38 -2.16 8.52
CA LYS A 313 9.59 -3.58 8.16
C LYS A 313 8.42 -4.14 7.36
N VAL A 314 7.17 -3.80 7.70
CA VAL A 314 6.00 -4.20 6.91
C VAL A 314 6.14 -3.70 5.47
N LYS A 315 6.45 -2.41 5.29
CA LYS A 315 6.68 -1.82 3.96
C LYS A 315 7.84 -2.49 3.21
N ARG A 316 8.97 -2.73 3.88
CA ARG A 316 10.13 -3.44 3.31
C ARG A 316 9.76 -4.85 2.85
N SER A 317 8.96 -5.57 3.62
CA SER A 317 8.48 -6.91 3.28
C SER A 317 7.55 -6.89 2.07
N VAL A 318 6.67 -5.89 1.97
CA VAL A 318 5.83 -5.69 0.77
C VAL A 318 6.68 -5.42 -0.47
N GLU A 319 7.71 -4.57 -0.39
CA GLU A 319 8.60 -4.34 -1.53
C GLU A 319 9.45 -5.58 -1.87
N LYS A 320 9.97 -6.28 -0.87
CA LYS A 320 10.78 -7.50 -1.07
C LYS A 320 10.00 -8.63 -1.76
N LEU A 321 8.67 -8.67 -1.62
CA LEU A 321 7.81 -9.60 -2.38
C LEU A 321 8.00 -9.45 -3.89
N ARG A 322 8.27 -8.25 -4.40
CA ARG A 322 8.47 -8.02 -5.85
C ARG A 322 9.58 -8.91 -6.42
N ALA A 323 10.71 -9.01 -5.71
CA ALA A 323 11.81 -9.88 -6.10
C ALA A 323 11.51 -11.35 -5.78
N ALA A 324 10.95 -11.63 -4.60
CA ALA A 324 10.65 -12.99 -4.16
C ALA A 324 9.66 -13.69 -5.12
N GLU A 325 8.55 -13.04 -5.42
CA GLU A 325 7.48 -13.56 -6.28
C GLU A 325 7.88 -13.61 -7.76
N ALA A 326 8.69 -12.66 -8.24
CA ALA A 326 9.20 -12.69 -9.60
C ALA A 326 10.13 -13.90 -9.83
N MET A 327 11.07 -14.14 -8.90
CA MET A 327 11.91 -15.35 -8.94
C MET A 327 11.07 -16.62 -8.73
N ALA A 328 10.10 -16.61 -7.82
CA ALA A 328 9.19 -17.73 -7.61
C ALA A 328 8.36 -18.06 -8.87
N SER A 329 7.96 -17.05 -9.65
CA SER A 329 7.21 -17.22 -10.90
C SER A 329 8.04 -17.94 -11.97
N LEU A 330 9.33 -17.59 -12.08
CA LEU A 330 10.30 -18.31 -12.92
C LEU A 330 10.45 -19.76 -12.46
N VAL A 331 10.78 -19.95 -11.18
CA VAL A 331 10.99 -21.30 -10.62
C VAL A 331 9.75 -22.18 -10.80
N SER A 332 8.57 -21.60 -10.57
CA SER A 332 7.29 -22.32 -10.68
C SER A 332 6.86 -22.59 -12.12
N GLN A 333 7.58 -22.10 -13.14
CA GLN A 333 7.38 -22.59 -14.50
C GLN A 333 7.87 -24.03 -14.66
N GLN A 334 8.89 -24.41 -13.91
CA GLN A 334 9.53 -25.72 -13.99
C GLN A 334 9.01 -26.67 -12.90
N ASP A 335 8.76 -26.14 -11.71
CA ASP A 335 8.25 -26.88 -10.56
C ASP A 335 6.98 -26.23 -10.02
N LYS A 336 5.82 -26.73 -10.46
CA LYS A 336 4.51 -26.19 -10.06
C LYS A 336 4.23 -26.33 -8.55
N ASN A 337 5.01 -27.14 -7.83
CA ASN A 337 4.87 -27.42 -6.40
C ASN A 337 5.92 -26.70 -5.54
N PHE A 338 6.84 -25.93 -6.14
CA PHE A 338 8.04 -25.37 -5.52
C PHE A 338 7.85 -24.73 -4.13
N ALA A 339 6.76 -24.00 -3.92
CA ALA A 339 6.45 -23.30 -2.66
C ALA A 339 5.20 -23.85 -1.96
N GLY A 340 4.77 -25.08 -2.28
CA GLY A 340 3.57 -25.69 -1.71
C GLY A 340 3.65 -25.86 -0.18
N ASN A 341 4.83 -26.10 0.36
CA ASN A 341 5.09 -26.16 1.80
C ASN A 341 4.99 -24.80 2.52
N LEU A 342 4.92 -23.69 1.79
CA LEU A 342 4.74 -22.34 2.35
C LEU A 342 3.28 -21.88 2.34
N ALA A 343 2.33 -22.74 1.95
CA ALA A 343 0.93 -22.34 1.77
C ALA A 343 0.31 -21.72 3.04
N ASP A 344 0.55 -22.30 4.22
CA ASP A 344 -0.01 -21.79 5.47
C ASP A 344 0.69 -20.51 5.96
N LEU A 345 2.00 -20.41 5.75
CA LEU A 345 2.75 -19.17 5.98
C LEU A 345 2.23 -18.05 5.09
N LYS A 346 1.98 -18.34 3.81
CA LYS A 346 1.40 -17.38 2.86
C LYS A 346 0.02 -16.88 3.32
N LYS A 347 -0.89 -17.80 3.64
CA LYS A 347 -2.23 -17.43 4.14
C LYS A 347 -2.16 -16.57 5.40
N THR A 348 -1.26 -16.92 6.32
CA THR A 348 -1.05 -16.16 7.56
C THR A 348 -0.46 -14.78 7.28
N ALA A 349 0.49 -14.66 6.35
CA ALA A 349 1.08 -13.38 5.94
C ALA A 349 0.06 -12.43 5.29
N TRP A 350 -0.87 -12.96 4.48
CA TRP A 350 -1.94 -12.15 3.88
C TRP A 350 -2.92 -11.66 4.92
N MET A 351 -3.31 -12.52 5.87
CA MET A 351 -4.14 -12.09 7.00
C MET A 351 -3.39 -11.06 7.87
N ALA A 352 -2.09 -11.25 8.10
CA ALA A 352 -1.27 -10.29 8.82
C ALA A 352 -1.24 -8.89 8.16
N LEU A 353 -1.18 -8.82 6.83
CA LEU A 353 -1.31 -7.53 6.11
C LEU A 353 -2.68 -6.87 6.29
N GLY A 354 -3.74 -7.67 6.39
CA GLY A 354 -5.09 -7.18 6.69
C GLY A 354 -5.28 -6.75 8.15
N LEU A 355 -4.42 -7.21 9.07
CA LEU A 355 -4.53 -6.92 10.51
C LEU A 355 -3.56 -5.83 10.99
N TYR A 356 -2.35 -5.71 10.42
CA TYR A 356 -1.31 -4.81 10.95
C TYR A 356 -1.78 -3.34 11.05
N TYR A 357 -2.52 -2.91 10.04
CA TYR A 357 -3.06 -1.55 9.96
C TYR A 357 -4.49 -1.46 10.48
N GLU A 358 -4.97 -2.41 11.29
CA GLU A 358 -6.29 -2.21 11.91
C GLU A 358 -6.30 -0.90 12.72
N HIS A 359 -7.43 -0.23 12.76
CA HIS A 359 -7.40 1.22 12.99
C HIS A 359 -7.18 1.65 14.44
N ASP A 360 -7.22 0.74 15.42
CA ASP A 360 -6.91 1.02 16.82
C ASP A 360 -5.38 1.13 17.05
N TRP A 361 -4.76 1.99 16.26
CA TRP A 361 -3.45 2.53 16.59
C TRP A 361 -3.55 3.63 17.65
N THR A 362 -4.76 4.06 18.07
CA THR A 362 -4.92 4.96 19.23
C THR A 362 -4.37 4.29 20.49
N ALA A 363 -4.56 2.98 20.65
CA ALA A 363 -3.99 2.17 21.72
C ALA A 363 -4.25 2.79 23.11
N ASP A 364 -5.46 3.28 23.30
CA ASP A 364 -5.93 4.00 24.48
C ASP A 364 -7.06 3.26 25.22
N GLY A 365 -7.30 2.00 24.85
CA GLY A 365 -8.32 1.14 25.43
C GLY A 365 -7.85 0.29 26.62
N PRO A 366 -8.69 -0.65 27.07
CA PRO A 366 -8.39 -1.56 28.18
C PRO A 366 -7.20 -2.49 27.95
N VAL A 367 -6.95 -2.90 26.70
CA VAL A 367 -5.74 -3.66 26.35
C VAL A 367 -4.51 -2.76 26.51
N SER A 368 -3.49 -3.24 27.22
CA SER A 368 -2.28 -2.46 27.47
C SER A 368 -1.54 -2.12 26.17
N ARG A 369 -0.84 -0.99 26.15
CA ARG A 369 0.01 -0.61 25.01
C ARG A 369 1.14 -1.61 24.79
N GLU A 370 1.63 -2.22 25.87
CA GLU A 370 2.63 -3.27 25.82
C GLU A 370 2.10 -4.50 25.07
N ASP A 371 0.89 -4.97 25.39
CA ASP A 371 0.25 -6.11 24.71
C ASP A 371 -0.09 -5.78 23.26
N ARG A 372 -0.59 -4.57 23.00
CA ARG A 372 -0.84 -4.05 21.65
C ARG A 372 0.44 -4.02 20.81
N ALA A 373 1.54 -3.49 21.35
CA ALA A 373 2.84 -3.47 20.69
C ALA A 373 3.40 -4.88 20.46
N ALA A 374 3.26 -5.78 21.43
CA ALA A 374 3.66 -7.18 21.29
C ALA A 374 2.87 -7.89 20.18
N TRP A 375 1.57 -7.60 20.07
CA TRP A 375 0.72 -8.09 19.00
C TRP A 375 1.15 -7.56 17.63
N GLN A 376 1.40 -6.25 17.51
CA GLN A 376 1.90 -5.66 16.25
C GLN A 376 3.20 -6.33 15.79
N ARG A 377 4.13 -6.61 16.72
CA ARG A 377 5.37 -7.34 16.42
C ARG A 377 5.11 -8.76 15.94
N LYS A 378 4.14 -9.45 16.53
CA LYS A 378 3.74 -10.79 16.10
C LYS A 378 3.17 -10.77 14.68
N ILE A 379 2.30 -9.81 14.37
CA ILE A 379 1.68 -9.65 13.04
C ILE A 379 2.75 -9.32 11.98
N GLU A 380 3.64 -8.35 12.24
CA GLU A 380 4.76 -8.04 11.34
C GLU A 380 5.65 -9.26 11.09
N ASN A 381 5.99 -10.00 12.15
CA ASN A 381 6.85 -11.17 12.04
C ASN A 381 6.24 -12.29 11.18
N GLN A 382 4.91 -12.47 11.18
CA GLN A 382 4.23 -13.44 10.30
C GLN A 382 4.44 -13.11 8.82
N LEU A 383 4.34 -11.83 8.46
CA LEU A 383 4.62 -11.36 7.11
C LEU A 383 6.09 -11.56 6.75
N THR A 384 7.00 -11.01 7.55
CA THR A 384 8.44 -11.03 7.26
C THR A 384 8.97 -12.46 7.19
N THR A 385 8.49 -13.37 8.04
CA THR A 385 8.86 -14.80 7.99
C THR A 385 8.53 -15.43 6.63
N TYR A 386 7.31 -15.22 6.11
CA TYR A 386 6.92 -15.76 4.80
C TYR A 386 7.76 -15.14 3.67
N VAL A 387 7.88 -13.82 3.67
CA VAL A 387 8.58 -13.09 2.60
C VAL A 387 10.06 -13.47 2.53
N ASP A 388 10.76 -13.50 3.67
CA ASP A 388 12.17 -13.87 3.72
C ASP A 388 12.40 -15.33 3.32
N THR A 389 11.50 -16.22 3.74
CA THR A 389 11.57 -17.64 3.37
C THR A 389 11.36 -17.81 1.86
N LEU A 390 10.33 -17.18 1.29
CA LEU A 390 10.07 -17.24 -0.15
C LEU A 390 11.23 -16.63 -0.95
N TYR A 391 11.74 -15.47 -0.53
CA TYR A 391 12.85 -14.78 -1.19
C TYR A 391 14.10 -15.67 -1.25
N ASN A 392 14.52 -16.21 -0.10
CA ASN A 392 15.72 -17.05 0.00
C ASN A 392 15.57 -18.35 -0.80
N LEU A 393 14.41 -19.01 -0.68
CA LEU A 393 14.13 -20.25 -1.40
C LEU A 393 14.13 -19.99 -2.91
N SER A 394 13.47 -18.93 -3.38
CA SER A 394 13.37 -18.58 -4.80
C SER A 394 14.72 -18.20 -5.39
N GLN A 395 15.53 -17.43 -4.66
CA GLN A 395 16.89 -17.08 -5.07
C GLN A 395 17.76 -18.34 -5.22
N GLN A 396 17.79 -19.19 -4.20
CA GLN A 396 18.61 -20.40 -4.22
C GLN A 396 18.18 -21.36 -5.34
N LYS A 397 16.86 -21.60 -5.47
CA LYS A 397 16.33 -22.51 -6.47
C LYS A 397 16.55 -22.01 -7.89
N LEU A 398 16.38 -20.71 -8.16
CA LEU A 398 16.70 -20.14 -9.47
C LEU A 398 18.16 -20.39 -9.85
N GLY A 399 19.10 -20.28 -8.91
CA GLY A 399 20.51 -20.61 -9.13
C GLY A 399 20.78 -22.07 -9.53
N THR A 400 19.90 -23.00 -9.19
CA THR A 400 19.98 -24.41 -9.62
C THR A 400 19.49 -24.64 -11.05
N TYR A 401 18.76 -23.69 -11.63
CA TYR A 401 18.21 -23.77 -13.00
C TYR A 401 19.11 -23.13 -14.06
N ILE A 402 20.23 -22.56 -13.62
CA ILE A 402 21.24 -21.98 -14.48
C ILE A 402 22.43 -22.91 -14.45
N LYS A 403 22.86 -23.38 -15.63
CA LYS A 403 24.01 -24.28 -15.72
C LYS A 403 25.30 -23.53 -15.41
N THR A 404 26.15 -24.10 -14.57
CA THR A 404 27.53 -23.61 -14.44
C THR A 404 28.36 -24.01 -15.67
N SER A 405 29.08 -23.05 -16.23
CA SER A 405 29.93 -23.24 -17.42
C SER A 405 31.43 -23.31 -17.09
N SER A 406 31.78 -23.32 -15.80
CA SER A 406 33.13 -23.12 -15.31
C SER A 406 33.33 -23.71 -13.92
N ASN A 407 34.55 -24.10 -13.57
CA ASN A 407 34.90 -24.54 -12.20
C ASN A 407 35.06 -23.35 -11.23
N LYS A 408 34.92 -22.11 -11.72
CA LYS A 408 35.03 -20.89 -10.92
C LYS A 408 33.68 -20.50 -10.32
N THR A 409 33.71 -19.56 -9.38
CA THR A 409 32.50 -19.01 -8.78
C THR A 409 31.71 -18.19 -9.79
N GLN A 410 30.52 -18.67 -10.16
CA GLN A 410 29.54 -17.96 -10.98
C GLN A 410 28.31 -17.58 -10.16
N PHE A 411 27.74 -16.43 -10.47
CA PHE A 411 26.50 -15.92 -9.87
C PHE A 411 25.68 -15.18 -10.93
N TYR A 412 24.37 -15.19 -10.77
CA TYR A 412 23.49 -14.34 -11.57
C TYR A 412 23.17 -13.05 -10.82
N VAL A 413 22.91 -11.99 -11.56
CA VAL A 413 22.36 -10.73 -11.04
C VAL A 413 20.99 -10.52 -11.65
N PHE A 414 19.95 -10.58 -10.83
CA PHE A 414 18.55 -10.52 -11.21
C PHE A 414 17.94 -9.15 -10.96
N ASN A 415 17.22 -8.65 -11.96
CA ASN A 415 16.44 -7.42 -11.91
C ASN A 415 14.95 -7.78 -11.78
N PRO A 416 14.27 -7.43 -10.67
CA PRO A 416 12.86 -7.74 -10.48
C PRO A 416 11.90 -6.77 -11.20
N LEU A 417 12.41 -5.74 -11.87
CA LEU A 417 11.60 -4.66 -12.47
C LEU A 417 11.30 -4.89 -13.96
N SER A 418 10.29 -4.18 -14.47
CA SER A 418 9.76 -4.36 -15.84
C SER A 418 10.54 -3.65 -16.96
N TRP A 419 11.71 -3.09 -16.64
CA TRP A 419 12.59 -2.43 -17.60
C TRP A 419 14.04 -2.84 -17.37
N GLN A 420 14.84 -2.78 -18.43
CA GLN A 420 16.29 -2.98 -18.36
C GLN A 420 16.94 -1.84 -17.57
N ARG A 421 17.92 -2.15 -16.72
CA ARG A 421 18.61 -1.14 -15.90
C ARG A 421 20.08 -1.47 -15.64
N THR A 422 20.84 -0.44 -15.30
CA THR A 422 22.22 -0.52 -14.81
C THR A 422 22.23 -0.15 -13.32
N ASP A 423 22.60 -1.14 -12.51
CA ASP A 423 22.56 -1.21 -11.05
C ASP A 423 23.90 -1.44 -10.33
N VAL A 424 24.07 -1.12 -9.05
CA VAL A 424 25.02 -1.86 -8.21
C VAL A 424 24.42 -3.19 -7.75
N CYS A 425 25.27 -4.21 -7.60
CA CYS A 425 24.87 -5.47 -7.00
C CYS A 425 25.99 -6.01 -6.10
N ASP A 426 25.61 -6.49 -4.92
CA ASP A 426 26.53 -7.03 -3.92
C ASP A 426 26.39 -8.55 -3.85
N PHE A 427 27.48 -9.27 -4.13
CA PHE A 427 27.55 -10.72 -4.02
C PHE A 427 28.41 -11.13 -2.80
N PRO A 428 27.89 -11.95 -1.86
CA PRO A 428 28.67 -12.42 -0.72
C PRO A 428 29.96 -13.13 -1.17
N TYR A 429 31.12 -12.66 -0.70
CA TYR A 429 32.40 -13.19 -1.14
C TYR A 429 33.48 -13.02 -0.06
N THR A 430 34.03 -14.14 0.41
CA THR A 430 35.09 -14.23 1.42
C THR A 430 36.36 -14.90 0.87
N GLY A 431 36.54 -14.89 -0.45
CA GLY A 431 37.68 -15.50 -1.13
C GLY A 431 38.91 -14.60 -1.15
N THR A 432 39.85 -14.89 -2.06
CA THR A 432 41.08 -14.08 -2.22
C THR A 432 40.76 -12.67 -2.73
N LYS A 433 41.59 -11.69 -2.36
CA LYS A 433 41.38 -10.27 -2.74
C LYS A 433 41.74 -9.96 -4.19
N ASN A 434 42.65 -10.74 -4.79
CA ASN A 434 43.11 -10.56 -6.17
C ASN A 434 42.13 -11.22 -7.15
N VAL A 435 40.96 -10.58 -7.31
CA VAL A 435 39.91 -11.04 -8.21
C VAL A 435 39.42 -9.94 -9.14
N ARG A 436 38.85 -10.38 -10.26
CA ARG A 436 38.08 -9.56 -11.20
C ARG A 436 36.80 -10.28 -11.56
N VAL A 437 35.78 -9.51 -11.93
CA VAL A 437 34.47 -10.05 -12.33
C VAL A 437 34.29 -9.88 -13.83
N ILE A 438 33.91 -10.96 -14.49
CA ILE A 438 33.65 -11.01 -15.93
C ILE A 438 32.15 -11.15 -16.17
N ASP A 439 31.59 -10.32 -17.03
CA ASP A 439 30.28 -10.55 -17.63
C ASP A 439 30.39 -11.68 -18.66
N THR A 440 29.73 -12.81 -18.40
CA THR A 440 29.85 -14.01 -19.23
C THR A 440 29.20 -13.89 -20.61
N GLN A 441 28.33 -12.89 -20.80
CA GLN A 441 27.71 -12.61 -22.10
C GLN A 441 28.68 -11.87 -23.03
N THR A 442 29.33 -10.82 -22.52
CA THR A 442 30.22 -9.94 -23.29
C THR A 442 31.69 -10.38 -23.23
N ASN A 443 32.02 -11.26 -22.28
CA ASN A 443 33.38 -11.66 -21.94
C ASN A 443 34.28 -10.47 -21.57
N GLN A 444 33.67 -9.39 -21.05
CA GLN A 444 34.37 -8.18 -20.61
C GLN A 444 34.43 -8.12 -19.08
N GLU A 445 35.49 -7.53 -18.58
CA GLU A 445 35.59 -7.20 -17.17
C GLU A 445 34.62 -6.07 -16.81
N VAL A 446 33.92 -6.22 -15.68
CA VAL A 446 33.05 -5.17 -15.14
C VAL A 446 33.72 -4.47 -13.95
N PRO A 447 33.47 -3.16 -13.75
CA PRO A 447 33.92 -2.47 -12.55
C PRO A 447 33.46 -3.23 -11.31
N SER A 448 34.42 -3.57 -10.45
CA SER A 448 34.16 -4.32 -9.22
C SER A 448 35.03 -3.81 -8.07
N GLN A 449 34.54 -3.98 -6.85
CA GLN A 449 35.29 -3.63 -5.64
C GLN A 449 34.87 -4.52 -4.46
N LEU A 450 35.80 -4.80 -3.56
CA LEU A 450 35.49 -5.46 -2.29
C LEU A 450 34.97 -4.43 -1.30
N ILE A 451 33.88 -4.75 -0.62
CA ILE A 451 33.29 -3.92 0.44
C ILE A 451 32.97 -4.77 1.66
N LYS A 452 32.84 -4.11 2.81
CA LYS A 452 32.26 -4.70 4.01
C LYS A 452 30.97 -3.95 4.33
N SER A 453 29.87 -4.67 4.47
CA SER A 453 28.56 -4.11 4.82
C SER A 453 27.92 -4.98 5.90
N LYS A 454 27.43 -4.37 6.97
CA LYS A 454 26.80 -5.07 8.12
C LYS A 454 27.63 -6.27 8.62
N GLY A 455 28.96 -6.08 8.70
CA GLY A 455 29.91 -7.10 9.16
C GLY A 455 30.27 -8.19 8.15
N LYS A 456 29.63 -8.26 6.98
CA LYS A 456 29.87 -9.27 5.94
C LYS A 456 30.67 -8.69 4.77
N GLU A 457 31.49 -9.53 4.14
CA GLU A 457 32.29 -9.17 2.97
C GLU A 457 31.52 -9.47 1.67
N PHE A 458 31.57 -8.53 0.74
CA PHE A 458 30.92 -8.62 -0.56
C PHE A 458 31.89 -8.18 -1.66
N ILE A 459 31.69 -8.73 -2.85
CA ILE A 459 32.13 -8.10 -4.09
C ILE A 459 30.96 -7.30 -4.67
N ARG A 460 31.11 -5.98 -4.72
CA ARG A 460 30.19 -5.05 -5.37
C ARG A 460 30.58 -4.90 -6.83
N ILE A 461 29.62 -5.01 -7.73
CA ILE A 461 29.84 -4.77 -9.17
C ILE A 461 28.91 -3.69 -9.71
N LEU A 462 29.34 -3.01 -10.78
CA LEU A 462 28.45 -2.25 -11.64
C LEU A 462 27.85 -3.21 -12.68
N ALA A 463 26.62 -3.64 -12.44
CA ALA A 463 25.91 -4.58 -13.30
C ALA A 463 25.15 -3.81 -14.38
N THR A 464 25.66 -3.84 -15.61
CA THR A 464 25.11 -3.08 -16.75
C THR A 464 24.07 -3.88 -17.53
N ASP A 465 23.03 -3.18 -17.98
CA ASP A 465 22.01 -3.68 -18.90
C ASP A 465 21.34 -4.99 -18.43
N ILE A 466 20.98 -5.06 -17.16
CA ILE A 466 20.30 -6.21 -16.59
C ILE A 466 18.86 -6.22 -17.09
N PRO A 467 18.42 -7.27 -17.81
CA PRO A 467 17.15 -7.28 -18.51
C PRO A 467 15.95 -7.23 -17.57
N SER A 468 14.79 -6.86 -18.10
CA SER A 468 13.54 -6.85 -17.34
C SER A 468 13.18 -8.25 -16.82
N VAL A 469 12.80 -8.31 -15.53
CA VAL A 469 12.41 -9.52 -14.80
C VAL A 469 13.32 -10.67 -15.19
N GLY A 470 14.61 -10.47 -15.02
CA GLY A 470 15.62 -11.20 -15.75
C GLY A 470 16.98 -11.03 -15.15
N TYR A 471 17.96 -11.74 -15.69
CA TYR A 471 19.32 -11.72 -15.14
C TYR A 471 20.40 -11.72 -16.21
N LYS A 472 21.61 -11.39 -15.77
CA LYS A 472 22.88 -11.69 -16.45
C LYS A 472 23.76 -12.52 -15.51
N VAL A 473 24.65 -13.33 -16.08
CA VAL A 473 25.58 -14.19 -15.34
C VAL A 473 26.98 -13.59 -15.32
N PHE A 474 27.59 -13.60 -14.15
CA PHE A 474 28.90 -13.06 -13.87
C PHE A 474 29.80 -14.15 -13.26
N GLU A 475 31.10 -14.07 -13.56
CA GLU A 475 32.12 -15.01 -13.11
C GLU A 475 33.23 -14.29 -12.35
N ILE A 476 33.60 -14.79 -11.18
CA ILE A 476 34.78 -14.32 -10.43
C ILE A 476 36.00 -15.12 -10.89
N THR A 477 37.07 -14.42 -11.29
CA THR A 477 38.33 -15.04 -11.72
C THR A 477 39.49 -14.63 -10.82
N SER A 478 40.43 -15.55 -10.57
CA SER A 478 41.64 -15.33 -9.75
C SER A 478 42.70 -14.53 -10.52
N SER A 479 42.36 -13.29 -10.89
CA SER A 479 43.26 -12.33 -11.51
C SER A 479 42.90 -10.95 -10.98
N PRO A 480 43.87 -10.05 -10.75
CA PRO A 480 43.56 -8.72 -10.24
C PRO A 480 42.63 -7.96 -11.20
N ALA A 481 41.66 -7.23 -10.65
CA ALA A 481 40.85 -6.30 -11.40
C ALA A 481 41.71 -5.20 -12.03
N LYS A 482 41.29 -4.72 -13.21
CA LYS A 482 41.84 -3.54 -13.86
C LYS A 482 41.75 -2.35 -12.91
N ALA A 483 42.86 -1.67 -12.71
CA ALA A 483 42.88 -0.43 -11.94
C ALA A 483 41.98 0.62 -12.62
N LEU A 484 40.95 1.06 -11.91
CA LEU A 484 40.00 2.07 -12.35
C LEU A 484 39.97 3.23 -11.33
N PRO A 485 39.74 4.47 -11.77
CA PRO A 485 39.59 5.60 -10.86
C PRO A 485 38.42 5.39 -9.89
N LYS A 486 38.54 5.93 -8.67
CA LYS A 486 37.45 5.95 -7.68
C LYS A 486 36.18 6.56 -8.28
N ALA A 487 35.03 6.10 -7.80
CA ALA A 487 33.72 6.58 -8.25
C ALA A 487 33.45 8.03 -7.85
N ALA A 488 34.01 8.47 -6.72
CA ALA A 488 33.89 9.82 -6.20
C ALA A 488 35.13 10.18 -5.36
N THR A 489 35.23 11.45 -4.97
CA THR A 489 36.26 11.95 -4.07
C THR A 489 35.62 12.66 -2.89
N TYR A 490 36.14 12.43 -1.69
CA TYR A 490 35.75 13.15 -0.48
C TYR A 490 36.95 13.87 0.12
N ALA A 491 36.87 15.19 0.23
CA ALA A 491 37.89 16.02 0.88
C ALA A 491 37.29 17.33 1.38
N ASN A 492 37.70 17.82 2.55
CA ASN A 492 37.26 19.10 3.12
C ASN A 492 35.72 19.27 3.13
N GLN A 493 34.99 18.23 3.56
CA GLN A 493 33.50 18.18 3.57
C GLN A 493 32.83 18.25 2.20
N VAL A 494 33.60 18.19 1.11
CA VAL A 494 33.07 18.13 -0.25
C VAL A 494 33.10 16.70 -0.73
N PHE A 495 31.94 16.18 -1.13
CA PHE A 495 31.79 14.86 -1.71
C PHE A 495 31.32 14.97 -3.17
N GLU A 496 32.11 14.47 -4.11
CA GLU A 496 31.97 14.85 -5.51
C GLU A 496 32.25 13.69 -6.48
N ASN A 497 31.39 13.52 -7.48
CA ASN A 497 31.59 12.62 -8.62
C ASN A 497 31.36 13.37 -9.96
N SER A 498 31.17 12.64 -11.06
CA SER A 498 30.88 13.24 -12.38
C SER A 498 29.53 13.96 -12.46
N PHE A 499 28.57 13.61 -11.60
CA PHE A 499 27.19 14.13 -11.64
C PHE A 499 26.96 15.23 -10.61
N TYR A 500 27.37 14.99 -9.38
CA TYR A 500 26.99 15.77 -8.22
C TYR A 500 28.22 16.27 -7.46
N LYS A 501 28.05 17.43 -6.83
CA LYS A 501 28.96 17.97 -5.83
C LYS A 501 28.15 18.34 -4.59
N LEU A 502 28.46 17.72 -3.47
CA LEU A 502 27.76 17.86 -2.20
C LEU A 502 28.68 18.50 -1.16
N LYS A 503 28.13 19.38 -0.30
CA LYS A 503 28.79 19.80 0.95
C LYS A 503 28.07 19.21 2.14
N ILE A 504 28.78 18.44 2.96
CA ILE A 504 28.19 17.56 3.97
C ILE A 504 28.75 17.88 5.35
N THR A 505 27.88 18.10 6.34
CA THR A 505 28.30 18.28 7.74
C THR A 505 28.60 16.94 8.40
N ASN A 506 29.29 16.96 9.54
CA ASN A 506 29.62 15.78 10.33
C ASN A 506 28.38 14.99 10.83
N GLN A 507 27.18 15.58 10.75
CA GLN A 507 25.91 14.93 11.06
C GLN A 507 25.20 14.36 9.82
N GLY A 508 25.82 14.44 8.63
CA GLY A 508 25.23 13.96 7.38
C GLY A 508 24.22 14.91 6.75
N VAL A 509 24.19 16.18 7.19
CA VAL A 509 23.36 17.22 6.56
C VAL A 509 24.00 17.70 5.27
N ILE A 510 23.24 17.69 4.18
CA ILE A 510 23.67 18.17 2.87
C ILE A 510 23.31 19.66 2.77
N THR A 511 24.31 20.52 2.94
CA THR A 511 24.16 22.00 2.93
C THR A 511 24.29 22.62 1.53
N SER A 512 24.85 21.87 0.58
CA SER A 512 24.92 22.20 -0.84
C SER A 512 24.76 20.92 -1.64
N PHE A 513 23.92 20.97 -2.69
CA PHE A 513 23.68 19.91 -3.65
C PHE A 513 23.72 20.52 -5.05
N VAL A 514 24.85 20.36 -5.74
CA VAL A 514 25.05 20.88 -7.10
C VAL A 514 24.96 19.75 -8.12
N ASP A 515 24.08 19.90 -9.13
CA ASP A 515 24.04 19.03 -10.31
C ASP A 515 24.82 19.62 -11.48
N LYS A 516 25.93 18.98 -11.83
CA LYS A 516 26.85 19.40 -12.89
C LYS A 516 26.26 19.26 -14.28
N ARG A 517 25.29 18.36 -14.46
CA ARG A 517 24.61 18.14 -15.75
C ARG A 517 23.61 19.24 -16.09
N GLN A 518 23.20 20.03 -15.10
CA GLN A 518 22.23 21.12 -15.26
C GLN A 518 22.88 22.48 -15.05
N GLY A 519 24.08 22.69 -15.61
CA GLY A 519 24.79 23.97 -15.53
C GLY A 519 25.21 24.34 -14.11
N ASN A 520 25.59 23.36 -13.30
CA ASN A 520 25.93 23.54 -11.87
C ASN A 520 24.81 24.15 -11.03
N LYS A 521 23.56 23.76 -11.29
CA LYS A 521 22.40 24.20 -10.50
C LYS A 521 22.52 23.70 -9.05
N GLU A 522 22.44 24.63 -8.11
CA GLU A 522 22.29 24.38 -6.67
C GLU A 522 20.82 24.05 -6.35
N TYR A 523 20.60 22.91 -5.68
CA TYR A 523 19.30 22.38 -5.28
C TYR A 523 19.05 22.46 -3.78
N ALA A 524 20.06 22.56 -2.93
CA ALA A 524 19.89 22.71 -1.49
C ALA A 524 19.72 24.19 -1.12
N ALA A 525 18.83 24.46 -0.17
CA ALA A 525 18.69 25.77 0.47
C ALA A 525 18.43 25.59 1.96
N GLN A 526 18.65 26.65 2.75
CA GLN A 526 18.16 26.69 4.11
C GLN A 526 16.70 27.13 4.12
N VAL A 527 15.81 26.30 4.64
CA VAL A 527 14.38 26.62 4.83
C VAL A 527 14.01 26.24 6.25
N ASN A 528 13.38 27.14 7.00
CA ASN A 528 13.04 26.93 8.42
C ASN A 528 14.24 26.45 9.27
N GLY A 529 15.43 26.98 9.00
CA GLY A 529 16.67 26.61 9.70
C GLY A 529 17.29 25.26 9.30
N LYS A 530 16.63 24.47 8.44
CA LYS A 530 17.06 23.11 8.04
C LYS A 530 17.47 23.01 6.58
N PHE A 531 18.33 22.05 6.25
CA PHE A 531 18.81 21.76 4.89
C PHE A 531 18.29 20.41 4.36
N MET A 532 19.04 19.73 3.49
CA MET A 532 18.73 18.39 2.99
C MET A 532 19.30 17.31 3.92
N ASN A 533 18.54 16.23 4.10
CA ASN A 533 18.88 15.14 5.01
C ASN A 533 19.16 15.62 6.44
N ASP A 534 18.30 16.50 6.96
CA ASP A 534 18.52 17.18 8.23
C ASP A 534 17.52 16.71 9.30
N LEU A 535 18.00 15.97 10.30
CA LEU A 535 17.19 15.54 11.45
C LEU A 535 16.85 16.69 12.41
N GLY A 536 17.54 17.84 12.28
CA GLY A 536 17.33 19.02 13.12
C GLY A 536 18.63 19.67 13.62
N SER A 537 19.78 19.33 13.04
CA SER A 537 21.07 19.92 13.41
C SER A 537 21.41 21.19 12.62
N GLY A 538 20.75 21.45 11.49
CA GLY A 538 21.09 22.59 10.63
C GLY A 538 22.53 22.47 10.13
N SER A 539 23.27 23.58 10.19
CA SER A 539 24.68 23.64 9.79
C SER A 539 25.67 23.24 10.89
N ASP A 540 25.20 22.70 12.02
CA ASP A 540 26.08 22.21 13.08
C ASP A 540 26.98 21.08 12.54
N ASN A 541 28.28 21.20 12.81
CA ASN A 541 29.31 20.30 12.32
C ASN A 541 29.97 19.46 13.45
N ILE A 542 29.27 19.24 14.55
CA ILE A 542 29.65 18.25 15.58
C ILE A 542 29.52 16.83 15.01
N GLY A 543 30.37 15.91 15.49
CA GLY A 543 30.37 14.51 15.07
C GLY A 543 31.64 14.15 14.29
N SER A 544 31.55 13.13 13.44
CA SER A 544 32.67 12.70 12.59
C SER A 544 32.19 12.23 11.22
N ILE A 545 33.10 12.30 10.23
CA ILE A 545 32.92 11.71 8.91
C ILE A 545 34.14 10.86 8.62
N VAL A 546 33.91 9.63 8.19
CA VAL A 546 34.95 8.73 7.67
C VAL A 546 34.53 8.20 6.30
N ILE A 547 35.50 7.89 5.45
CA ILE A 547 35.23 7.10 4.24
C ILE A 547 35.07 5.65 4.69
N GLU A 548 33.86 5.10 4.57
CA GLU A 548 33.56 3.71 4.98
C GLU A 548 34.07 2.71 3.95
N HIS A 549 33.89 3.02 2.66
CA HIS A 549 34.54 2.31 1.57
C HIS A 549 34.68 3.19 0.33
N GLU A 550 35.72 2.95 -0.46
CA GLU A 550 35.99 3.66 -1.71
C GLU A 550 36.49 2.70 -2.78
N GLY A 551 35.95 2.84 -3.99
CA GLY A 551 36.36 2.03 -5.13
C GLY A 551 35.76 2.54 -6.44
N PRO A 552 36.00 1.83 -7.54
CA PRO A 552 35.59 2.26 -8.88
C PRO A 552 34.09 2.17 -9.18
N VAL A 553 33.30 1.46 -8.36
CA VAL A 553 31.84 1.34 -8.51
C VAL A 553 31.12 2.42 -7.71
N SER A 554 31.49 2.56 -6.43
CA SER A 554 30.91 3.51 -5.50
C SER A 554 31.90 3.96 -4.43
N VAL A 555 31.62 5.11 -3.83
CA VAL A 555 32.24 5.56 -2.58
C VAL A 555 31.12 5.85 -1.60
N THR A 556 31.31 5.46 -0.34
CA THR A 556 30.39 5.76 0.76
C THR A 556 31.15 6.45 1.88
N ILE A 557 30.63 7.57 2.34
CA ILE A 557 31.04 8.19 3.60
C ILE A 557 30.05 7.82 4.70
N LEU A 558 30.56 7.67 5.92
CA LEU A 558 29.78 7.45 7.14
C LEU A 558 29.92 8.67 8.04
N CYS A 559 28.80 9.37 8.25
CA CYS A 559 28.66 10.45 9.20
C CYS A 559 28.13 9.90 10.53
N THR A 560 28.66 10.36 11.66
CA THR A 560 28.15 10.02 13.01
C THR A 560 27.75 11.30 13.73
N GLY A 561 26.44 11.51 13.90
CA GLY A 561 25.85 12.69 14.51
C GLY A 561 25.21 12.41 15.88
N GLN A 562 24.91 13.48 16.63
CA GLN A 562 24.35 13.39 17.98
C GLN A 562 23.13 14.31 18.20
N LYS A 563 22.80 15.18 17.25
CA LYS A 563 21.69 16.13 17.37
C LYS A 563 20.65 15.95 16.26
N PRO A 564 19.36 16.11 16.58
CA PRO A 564 18.78 16.12 17.92
C PRO A 564 18.90 14.76 18.64
N LEU A 565 19.15 13.67 17.90
CA LEU A 565 19.32 12.32 18.43
C LEU A 565 20.63 11.71 17.93
N ALA A 566 21.19 10.73 18.65
CA ALA A 566 22.30 9.92 18.16
C ALA A 566 21.89 9.21 16.86
N HIS A 567 22.67 9.39 15.81
CA HIS A 567 22.41 8.80 14.51
C HIS A 567 23.68 8.60 13.68
N THR A 568 23.56 7.78 12.65
CA THR A 568 24.55 7.67 11.58
C THR A 568 23.89 7.94 10.23
N SER A 569 24.65 8.46 9.29
CA SER A 569 24.19 8.71 7.92
C SER A 569 25.25 8.21 6.94
N ARG A 570 24.95 7.15 6.19
CA ARG A 570 25.79 6.70 5.07
C ARG A 570 25.34 7.40 3.80
N ILE A 571 26.23 8.14 3.16
CA ILE A 571 25.96 8.84 1.91
C ILE A 571 26.84 8.23 0.83
N THR A 572 26.23 7.77 -0.27
CA THR A 572 26.90 7.04 -1.34
C THR A 572 26.76 7.76 -2.67
N LEU A 573 27.88 7.91 -3.37
CA LEU A 573 27.95 8.35 -4.77
C LEU A 573 28.46 7.22 -5.65
N PHE A 574 27.87 7.10 -6.84
CA PHE A 574 28.17 6.05 -7.82
C PHE A 574 28.94 6.61 -9.02
N LYS A 575 29.65 5.73 -9.73
CA LYS A 575 30.45 6.13 -10.90
C LYS A 575 29.59 6.57 -12.09
N GLU A 576 28.60 5.74 -12.44
CA GLU A 576 27.81 5.88 -13.68
C GLU A 576 26.30 6.01 -13.41
N ILE A 577 25.88 5.98 -12.14
CA ILE A 577 24.48 6.11 -11.74
C ILE A 577 24.28 7.50 -11.13
N PRO A 578 23.44 8.37 -11.72
CA PRO A 578 23.21 9.72 -11.21
C PRO A 578 22.24 9.72 -10.02
N ARG A 579 22.61 9.01 -8.95
CA ARG A 579 21.84 8.85 -7.73
C ARG A 579 22.72 9.16 -6.52
N VAL A 580 22.13 9.79 -5.51
CA VAL A 580 22.72 9.89 -4.16
C VAL A 580 21.91 8.98 -3.26
N ASP A 581 22.53 7.92 -2.74
CA ASP A 581 21.89 7.04 -1.75
C ASP A 581 22.23 7.51 -0.35
N ILE A 582 21.23 7.51 0.53
CA ILE A 582 21.30 7.95 1.91
C ILE A 582 20.71 6.85 2.78
N GLU A 583 21.50 6.23 3.65
CA GLU A 583 21.02 5.32 4.70
C GLU A 583 21.25 5.98 6.05
N ASN A 584 20.18 6.48 6.66
CA ASN A 584 20.21 7.00 8.01
C ASN A 584 19.83 5.91 9.01
N GLN A 585 20.48 5.92 10.16
CA GLN A 585 20.06 5.12 11.31
C GLN A 585 20.01 6.01 12.55
N ILE A 586 18.83 6.19 13.13
CA ILE A 586 18.70 6.74 14.50
C ILE A 586 19.04 5.58 15.44
N THR A 587 20.03 5.77 16.32
CA THR A 587 20.62 4.71 17.15
C THR A 587 20.30 4.87 18.63
N GLN A 588 19.18 5.53 18.93
CA GLN A 588 18.64 5.64 20.27
C GLN A 588 17.11 5.64 20.23
N ASN A 589 16.50 5.32 21.36
CA ASN A 589 15.05 5.41 21.54
C ASN A 589 14.57 6.88 21.65
N PHE A 590 13.34 7.15 21.25
CA PHE A 590 12.70 8.46 21.36
C PHE A 590 11.17 8.34 21.43
N GLY A 591 10.48 9.38 21.93
CA GLY A 591 9.01 9.47 21.94
C GLY A 591 8.46 10.66 21.15
N GLU A 592 9.21 11.77 21.13
CA GLU A 592 8.86 12.99 20.41
C GLU A 592 8.78 12.77 18.90
N VAL A 593 8.01 13.62 18.21
CA VAL A 593 7.94 13.61 16.75
C VAL A 593 9.28 14.05 16.16
N GLN A 594 9.86 13.19 15.32
CA GLN A 594 11.12 13.44 14.62
C GLN A 594 10.94 13.35 13.11
N SER A 595 11.70 14.15 12.36
CA SER A 595 11.59 14.15 10.90
C SER A 595 12.91 14.51 10.23
N TRP A 596 13.18 13.89 9.09
CA TRP A 596 14.26 14.28 8.18
C TRP A 596 13.77 15.35 7.21
N ALA A 597 14.32 16.55 7.29
CA ALA A 597 14.01 17.64 6.38
C ALA A 597 14.82 17.55 5.08
N PHE A 598 14.15 17.90 3.99
CA PHE A 598 14.71 18.11 2.67
C PHE A 598 14.29 19.48 2.16
N SER A 599 15.17 20.46 2.33
CA SER A 599 14.95 21.86 1.92
C SER A 599 15.57 22.16 0.55
N TYR A 600 14.78 22.78 -0.33
CA TYR A 600 15.12 22.92 -1.75
C TYR A 600 15.26 24.38 -2.19
N ASN A 601 16.26 24.65 -3.02
CA ASN A 601 16.44 25.91 -3.74
C ASN A 601 15.59 25.96 -5.02
N LEU A 602 14.28 25.77 -4.86
CA LEU A 602 13.29 25.74 -5.93
C LEU A 602 12.12 26.67 -5.57
N THR A 603 12.02 27.80 -6.25
CA THR A 603 10.92 28.75 -6.08
C THR A 603 9.73 28.37 -6.96
N GLY A 604 8.51 28.60 -6.46
CA GLY A 604 7.26 28.36 -7.21
C GLY A 604 7.05 26.89 -7.61
N ALA A 605 7.64 25.96 -6.87
CA ALA A 605 7.58 24.54 -7.19
C ALA A 605 6.29 23.88 -6.69
N ASP A 606 5.83 22.91 -7.47
CA ASP A 606 4.77 21.98 -7.10
C ASP A 606 5.38 20.70 -6.54
N VAL A 607 4.62 20.02 -5.67
CA VAL A 607 4.99 18.71 -5.11
C VAL A 607 3.99 17.65 -5.53
N TRP A 608 4.53 16.53 -6.01
CA TRP A 608 3.78 15.30 -6.25
C TRP A 608 4.31 14.19 -5.36
N HIS A 609 3.44 13.33 -4.88
CA HIS A 609 3.83 12.18 -4.07
C HIS A 609 2.92 11.01 -4.35
N GLU A 610 3.40 9.82 -4.02
CA GLU A 610 2.54 8.64 -3.99
C GLU A 610 1.76 8.59 -2.67
N GLU A 611 0.45 8.75 -2.79
CA GLU A 611 -0.52 8.30 -1.80
C GLU A 611 -0.88 6.83 -2.09
N THR A 612 -1.63 6.18 -1.20
CA THR A 612 -2.12 4.81 -1.38
C THR A 612 -2.87 4.64 -2.70
N GLY A 613 -2.30 3.88 -3.65
CA GLY A 613 -2.92 3.54 -4.94
C GLY A 613 -2.99 4.67 -5.98
N THR A 614 -2.36 5.83 -5.76
CA THR A 614 -2.45 6.98 -6.67
C THR A 614 -1.28 7.96 -6.52
N ILE A 615 -0.99 8.74 -7.57
CA ILE A 615 -0.01 9.82 -7.54
C ILE A 615 -0.74 11.15 -7.48
N LEU A 616 -0.55 11.89 -6.39
CA LEU A 616 -1.27 13.14 -6.13
C LEU A 616 -0.36 14.34 -6.27
N LYS A 617 -0.96 15.46 -6.70
CA LYS A 617 -0.41 16.79 -6.53
C LYS A 617 -0.83 17.33 -5.17
N ALA A 618 0.13 17.63 -4.30
CA ALA A 618 -0.08 18.09 -2.93
C ALA A 618 -0.57 19.56 -2.87
N LYS A 619 -1.78 19.80 -3.37
CA LYS A 619 -2.50 21.06 -3.31
C LYS A 619 -4.00 20.81 -3.07
N PRO A 620 -4.73 21.78 -2.50
CA PRO A 620 -6.18 21.72 -2.49
C PRO A 620 -6.74 21.70 -3.92
N VAL A 621 -7.90 21.07 -4.13
CA VAL A 621 -8.56 20.99 -5.44
C VAL A 621 -8.86 22.37 -6.05
N ILE A 622 -9.19 23.36 -5.22
CA ILE A 622 -9.41 24.76 -5.66
C ILE A 622 -8.14 25.44 -6.18
N GLN A 623 -6.96 24.85 -5.96
CA GLN A 623 -5.65 25.30 -6.48
C GLN A 623 -5.10 24.32 -7.54
N GLY A 624 -5.94 23.45 -8.10
CA GLY A 624 -5.56 22.47 -9.11
C GLY A 624 -4.78 21.27 -8.59
N GLY A 625 -4.92 20.93 -7.30
CA GLY A 625 -4.44 19.67 -6.73
C GLY A 625 -5.53 18.64 -6.52
N ASN A 626 -5.34 17.74 -5.54
CA ASN A 626 -6.22 16.61 -5.29
C ASN A 626 -6.81 16.57 -3.86
N TYR A 627 -6.34 17.44 -2.96
CA TYR A 627 -6.78 17.44 -1.57
C TYR A 627 -8.11 18.20 -1.40
N ALA A 628 -9.00 17.65 -0.57
CA ALA A 628 -10.23 18.30 -0.17
C ALA A 628 -9.95 19.66 0.51
N THR A 629 -10.94 20.54 0.57
CA THR A 629 -10.85 21.84 1.26
C THR A 629 -11.51 21.83 2.64
N GLN A 630 -12.17 20.74 2.99
CA GLN A 630 -12.92 20.53 4.22
C GLN A 630 -12.92 19.03 4.56
N ASN A 631 -13.25 18.70 5.80
CA ASN A 631 -13.27 17.33 6.33
C ASN A 631 -11.92 16.61 6.10
N ALA A 632 -10.81 17.35 6.24
CA ALA A 632 -9.47 16.87 5.89
C ALA A 632 -8.40 17.37 6.87
N ARG A 633 -7.30 16.63 6.95
CA ARG A 633 -6.12 16.91 7.79
C ARG A 633 -4.84 16.96 6.94
N PHE A 634 -4.05 18.02 7.03
CA PHE A 634 -2.95 18.29 6.07
C PHE A 634 -1.53 18.33 6.64
N ASP A 635 -1.34 18.22 7.94
CA ASP A 635 -0.01 18.30 8.57
C ASP A 635 0.92 17.15 8.14
N TRP A 636 0.37 15.94 7.94
CA TRP A 636 1.10 14.77 7.48
C TRP A 636 0.35 14.03 6.36
N LEU A 637 0.87 14.12 5.14
CA LEU A 637 0.39 13.40 3.97
C LEU A 637 1.07 12.03 3.86
N THR A 638 0.45 11.09 3.15
CA THR A 638 1.04 9.76 2.92
C THR A 638 2.29 9.88 2.05
N LEU A 639 3.32 9.09 2.37
CA LEU A 639 4.54 8.93 1.61
C LEU A 639 4.83 7.44 1.42
N ASN A 640 4.40 6.90 0.28
CA ASN A 640 4.85 5.58 -0.15
C ASN A 640 6.24 5.68 -0.79
N HIS A 641 6.41 5.47 -2.09
CA HIS A 641 7.72 5.31 -2.69
C HIS A 641 8.48 6.62 -2.88
N PHE A 642 7.79 7.73 -3.17
CA PHE A 642 8.46 8.99 -3.48
C PHE A 642 7.65 10.26 -3.19
N ALA A 643 8.39 11.36 -3.06
CA ALA A 643 7.91 12.71 -3.27
C ALA A 643 8.82 13.44 -4.27
N ALA A 644 8.24 14.20 -5.20
CA ALA A 644 8.96 14.93 -6.24
C ALA A 644 8.54 16.40 -6.20
N ILE A 645 9.53 17.29 -6.10
CA ILE A 645 9.33 18.74 -6.15
C ILE A 645 9.89 19.29 -7.46
N ASN A 646 9.10 20.09 -8.19
CA ASN A 646 9.49 20.58 -9.51
C ASN A 646 8.83 21.93 -9.84
N ASN A 647 9.56 22.85 -10.48
CA ASN A 647 9.08 24.20 -10.85
C ASN A 647 8.71 24.35 -12.35
N GLY A 648 8.47 23.23 -13.04
CA GLY A 648 8.19 23.16 -14.47
C GLY A 648 9.43 23.04 -15.37
N LYS A 649 10.63 23.35 -14.85
CA LYS A 649 11.90 23.26 -15.62
C LYS A 649 12.95 22.39 -14.95
N GLN A 650 12.94 22.35 -13.62
CA GLN A 650 13.94 21.69 -12.80
C GLN A 650 13.25 21.12 -11.57
N GLY A 651 13.71 19.97 -11.12
CA GLY A 651 13.17 19.33 -9.94
C GLY A 651 14.06 18.21 -9.44
N ILE A 652 13.61 17.62 -8.35
CA ILE A 652 14.30 16.53 -7.66
C ILE A 652 13.26 15.56 -7.12
N THR A 653 13.53 14.27 -7.31
CA THR A 653 12.75 13.18 -6.73
C THR A 653 13.48 12.67 -5.49
N LEU A 654 12.77 12.70 -4.37
CA LEU A 654 13.12 12.03 -3.12
C LEU A 654 12.44 10.66 -3.10
N SER A 655 13.24 9.60 -3.24
CA SER A 655 12.79 8.25 -2.97
C SER A 655 12.80 7.98 -1.47
N ASN A 656 11.82 7.21 -0.99
CA ASN A 656 11.68 6.80 0.40
C ASN A 656 11.36 5.30 0.48
N ALA A 657 12.24 4.54 1.16
CA ALA A 657 12.06 3.10 1.30
C ALA A 657 11.32 2.68 2.59
N ASP A 658 11.21 3.56 3.58
CA ASP A 658 10.96 3.13 4.96
C ASP A 658 9.83 3.89 5.65
N CYS A 659 9.79 5.22 5.52
CA CYS A 659 8.78 6.04 6.21
C CYS A 659 7.41 5.96 5.52
N ALA A 660 6.34 6.31 6.23
CA ALA A 660 4.96 6.28 5.68
C ALA A 660 4.35 7.66 5.45
N PHE A 661 4.96 8.74 5.99
CA PHE A 661 4.36 10.07 5.98
C PHE A 661 5.37 11.18 5.68
N LEU A 662 4.88 12.26 5.08
CA LEU A 662 5.60 13.50 4.80
C LEU A 662 4.79 14.71 5.23
N LYS A 663 5.47 15.79 5.56
CA LYS A 663 4.92 17.13 5.73
C LYS A 663 5.47 18.05 4.64
N LEU A 664 4.57 18.72 3.92
CA LEU A 664 4.94 19.72 2.94
C LEU A 664 5.04 21.09 3.61
N GLY A 665 6.20 21.73 3.53
CA GLY A 665 6.41 23.08 4.04
C GLY A 665 5.97 23.26 5.49
N ASN A 666 5.24 24.33 5.74
CA ASN A 666 4.65 24.67 7.04
C ASN A 666 3.21 24.14 7.17
N SER A 667 2.85 23.04 6.50
CA SER A 667 1.49 22.48 6.60
C SER A 667 1.10 22.23 8.05
N ALA A 668 -0.17 22.50 8.35
CA ALA A 668 -0.79 22.35 9.66
C ALA A 668 -2.11 21.59 9.49
N LEU A 669 -2.74 21.22 10.61
CA LEU A 669 -3.98 20.43 10.63
C LEU A 669 -5.01 20.90 9.57
N THR A 670 -5.29 22.21 9.52
CA THR A 670 -6.32 22.80 8.63
C THR A 670 -5.75 23.59 7.45
N ASN A 671 -4.44 23.54 7.20
CA ASN A 671 -3.81 24.30 6.11
C ASN A 671 -2.70 23.50 5.43
N LEU A 672 -2.88 23.21 4.14
CA LEU A 672 -1.86 22.64 3.28
C LEU A 672 -0.98 23.76 2.70
N ASP A 673 0.28 23.85 3.15
CA ASP A 673 1.26 24.78 2.59
C ASP A 673 1.72 24.27 1.22
N THR A 674 1.60 25.12 0.20
CA THR A 674 1.92 24.80 -1.19
C THR A 674 3.05 25.66 -1.76
N LYS A 675 3.71 26.48 -0.91
CA LYS A 675 4.70 27.48 -1.33
C LYS A 675 6.09 27.21 -0.77
N THR A 676 6.18 26.69 0.46
CA THR A 676 7.47 26.45 1.10
C THR A 676 8.13 25.20 0.52
N ALA A 677 9.30 25.38 -0.10
CA ALA A 677 10.05 24.31 -0.76
C ALA A 677 10.83 23.42 0.24
N GLN A 678 10.11 22.77 1.15
CA GLN A 678 10.65 21.83 2.11
C GLN A 678 9.73 20.61 2.20
N ILE A 679 10.31 19.41 2.18
CA ILE A 679 9.61 18.17 2.50
C ILE A 679 10.22 17.62 3.78
N SER A 680 9.42 17.40 4.81
CA SER A 680 9.88 16.75 6.05
C SER A 680 9.31 15.34 6.10
N VAL A 681 10.16 14.32 6.11
CA VAL A 681 9.74 12.92 6.18
C VAL A 681 9.66 12.49 7.64
N LEU A 682 8.51 11.95 8.07
CA LEU A 682 8.29 11.53 9.46
C LEU A 682 9.18 10.33 9.80
N ALA A 683 10.14 10.52 10.69
CA ALA A 683 11.04 9.47 11.18
C ALA A 683 10.37 8.61 12.25
N GLY A 684 9.41 9.17 13.00
CA GLY A 684 8.62 8.48 14.01
C GLY A 684 8.15 9.44 15.11
N GLY A 685 7.42 8.90 16.08
CA GLY A 685 6.98 9.59 17.29
C GLY A 685 5.46 9.50 17.48
N GLN A 686 4.96 9.99 18.61
CA GLN A 686 3.52 10.10 18.86
C GLN A 686 2.99 11.44 18.35
N VAL A 687 2.33 11.40 17.19
CA VAL A 687 1.97 12.61 16.42
C VAL A 687 0.96 13.50 17.13
N ASP A 688 -0.02 12.93 17.83
CA ASP A 688 -1.04 13.68 18.58
C ASP A 688 -0.84 13.63 20.10
N GLY A 689 0.41 13.44 20.52
CA GLY A 689 0.83 13.47 21.91
C GLY A 689 0.78 12.11 22.61
N ALA A 690 1.27 12.09 23.86
CA ALA A 690 1.57 10.86 24.60
C ALA A 690 0.35 9.96 24.91
N LYS A 691 -0.87 10.47 24.70
CA LYS A 691 -2.11 9.72 24.95
C LYS A 691 -2.56 8.85 23.80
N LEU A 692 -1.99 8.97 22.60
CA LEU A 692 -2.37 8.18 21.43
C LEU A 692 -1.15 7.53 20.79
N GLY A 693 -1.28 6.27 20.40
CA GLY A 693 -0.18 5.44 19.91
C GLY A 693 0.69 4.84 21.02
N ILE A 694 1.73 4.13 20.57
CA ILE A 694 2.65 3.39 21.43
C ILE A 694 3.73 4.32 21.99
N LEU A 695 3.89 4.30 23.31
CA LEU A 695 4.88 5.12 23.99
C LEU A 695 6.30 4.70 23.58
N LYS A 696 7.16 5.70 23.34
CA LYS A 696 8.61 5.50 23.15
C LYS A 696 8.94 4.38 22.17
N GLN A 697 8.28 4.33 21.01
CA GLN A 697 8.58 3.37 19.95
C GLN A 697 8.47 1.89 20.37
N GLY A 698 7.71 1.59 21.43
CA GLY A 698 7.61 0.23 21.99
C GLY A 698 8.95 -0.33 22.47
N GLY A 699 9.91 0.54 22.84
CA GLY A 699 11.26 0.18 23.29
C GLY A 699 12.31 0.05 22.19
N ASP A 700 11.97 0.21 20.92
CA ASP A 700 12.95 0.13 19.82
C ASP A 700 13.98 1.26 19.92
N SER A 701 15.25 0.96 19.64
CA SER A 701 16.37 1.92 19.74
C SER A 701 17.18 2.05 18.46
N LEU A 702 16.79 1.33 17.41
CA LEU A 702 17.43 1.39 16.10
C LEU A 702 16.36 1.55 15.03
N PHE A 703 16.44 2.63 14.27
CA PHE A 703 15.47 2.96 13.23
C PHE A 703 16.22 3.25 11.94
N THR A 704 15.98 2.47 10.89
CA THR A 704 16.63 2.67 9.59
C THR A 704 15.70 3.45 8.66
N GLN A 705 16.18 4.58 8.12
CA GLN A 705 15.49 5.37 7.10
C GLN A 705 16.38 5.57 5.88
N ARG A 706 15.98 5.03 4.74
CA ARG A 706 16.72 5.08 3.48
C ARG A 706 16.02 5.96 2.48
N PHE A 707 16.80 6.87 1.92
CA PHE A 707 16.39 7.83 0.92
C PHE A 707 17.32 7.77 -0.29
N ALA A 708 16.81 8.19 -1.43
CA ALA A 708 17.66 8.45 -2.59
C ALA A 708 17.22 9.73 -3.29
N LEU A 709 18.19 10.47 -3.82
CA LEU A 709 17.96 11.72 -4.54
C LEU A 709 18.42 11.62 -6.00
N SER A 710 17.56 12.07 -6.91
CA SER A 710 17.93 12.32 -8.31
C SER A 710 17.22 13.56 -8.83
N THR A 711 17.98 14.43 -9.48
CA THR A 711 17.46 15.61 -10.16
C THR A 711 16.83 15.25 -11.51
N ASN A 712 15.91 16.09 -11.97
CA ASN A 712 15.20 15.93 -13.23
C ASN A 712 14.92 17.31 -13.87
N ALA A 713 14.68 17.32 -15.18
CA ALA A 713 14.37 18.53 -15.96
C ALA A 713 12.86 18.83 -16.05
N GLY A 714 12.04 18.11 -15.29
CA GLY A 714 10.58 18.14 -15.40
C GLY A 714 9.96 16.98 -14.62
N PHE A 715 8.77 17.19 -14.05
CA PHE A 715 8.07 16.12 -13.36
C PHE A 715 7.52 15.11 -14.37
N ASN A 716 7.80 13.83 -14.12
CA ASN A 716 7.19 12.71 -14.81
C ASN A 716 6.95 11.59 -13.78
N ALA A 717 5.68 11.27 -13.54
CA ALA A 717 5.29 10.33 -12.49
C ALA A 717 5.92 8.94 -12.67
N ALA A 718 5.96 8.42 -13.91
CA ALA A 718 6.58 7.14 -14.21
C ALA A 718 8.10 7.16 -13.96
N ALA A 719 8.80 8.24 -14.34
CA ALA A 719 10.23 8.37 -14.11
C ALA A 719 10.57 8.46 -12.62
N SER A 720 9.82 9.25 -11.85
CA SER A 720 9.97 9.35 -10.39
C SER A 720 9.70 8.01 -9.69
N MET A 721 8.64 7.31 -10.11
CA MET A 721 8.32 5.98 -9.59
C MET A 721 9.39 4.96 -9.95
N ARG A 722 9.85 4.89 -11.21
CA ARG A 722 10.92 3.98 -11.64
C ARG A 722 12.20 4.20 -10.84
N PHE A 723 12.63 5.45 -10.70
CA PHE A 723 13.79 5.81 -9.87
C PHE A 723 13.65 5.29 -8.44
N SER A 724 12.46 5.44 -7.85
CA SER A 724 12.21 5.03 -6.47
C SER A 724 12.09 3.52 -6.33
N LEU A 725 11.50 2.83 -7.30
CA LEU A 725 11.46 1.38 -7.35
C LEU A 725 12.86 0.78 -7.53
N GLU A 726 13.76 1.40 -8.31
CA GLU A 726 15.14 0.96 -8.45
C GLU A 726 15.91 1.01 -7.13
N HIS A 727 15.76 2.11 -6.38
CA HIS A 727 16.32 2.27 -5.05
C HIS A 727 15.76 1.26 -4.05
N GLN A 728 14.46 1.00 -4.09
CA GLN A 728 13.76 0.15 -3.10
C GLN A 728 13.84 -1.35 -3.43
N ASN A 729 14.07 -1.69 -4.69
CA ASN A 729 14.18 -3.05 -5.19
C ASN A 729 15.57 -3.22 -5.83
N PRO A 730 16.64 -3.37 -5.01
CA PRO A 730 18.00 -3.54 -5.51
C PRO A 730 18.12 -4.82 -6.36
N LEU A 731 19.16 -4.87 -7.20
CA LEU A 731 19.49 -6.08 -7.94
C LEU A 731 19.83 -7.23 -7.00
N VAL A 732 19.37 -8.43 -7.33
CA VAL A 732 19.52 -9.63 -6.50
C VAL A 732 20.64 -10.50 -7.05
N ALA A 733 21.70 -10.72 -6.26
CA ALA A 733 22.72 -11.71 -6.60
C ALA A 733 22.31 -13.10 -6.08
N GLY A 734 22.48 -14.14 -6.90
CA GLY A 734 22.29 -15.54 -6.49
C GLY A 734 23.40 -16.43 -7.02
N ARG A 735 23.91 -17.33 -6.18
CA ARG A 735 24.96 -18.28 -6.58
C ARG A 735 24.40 -19.29 -7.58
N ILE A 736 25.16 -19.56 -8.64
CA ILE A 736 24.81 -20.59 -9.62
C ILE A 736 25.38 -21.94 -9.18
N THR A 737 24.53 -22.96 -9.18
CA THR A 737 24.88 -24.34 -8.78
C THR A 737 24.28 -25.40 -9.71
N GLY A 738 23.52 -24.99 -10.74
CA GLY A 738 22.88 -25.92 -11.66
C GLY A 738 23.87 -26.67 -12.54
N THR A 739 23.52 -27.92 -12.85
CA THR A 739 24.30 -28.79 -13.75
C THR A 739 23.66 -28.94 -15.13
N GLN A 740 22.41 -28.50 -15.29
CA GLN A 740 21.63 -28.57 -16.52
C GLN A 740 21.16 -27.17 -16.92
N THR A 741 21.04 -26.94 -18.23
CA THR A 741 20.57 -25.66 -18.79
C THR A 741 19.05 -25.68 -18.85
N ILE A 742 18.39 -25.16 -17.81
CA ILE A 742 16.93 -24.92 -17.82
C ILE A 742 16.66 -23.49 -18.31
N TYR A 743 17.40 -22.52 -17.79
CA TYR A 743 17.48 -21.17 -18.32
C TYR A 743 18.90 -20.88 -18.84
N SER A 744 19.03 -19.85 -19.69
CA SER A 744 20.32 -19.46 -20.28
C SER A 744 21.39 -19.25 -19.21
N ASP A 745 22.58 -19.77 -19.47
CA ASP A 745 23.78 -19.61 -18.64
C ASP A 745 24.48 -18.25 -18.82
N LYS A 746 23.90 -17.34 -19.61
CA LYS A 746 24.44 -15.99 -19.87
C LYS A 746 23.47 -14.88 -19.51
N THR A 747 22.29 -14.87 -20.12
CA THR A 747 21.28 -13.82 -19.89
C THR A 747 19.88 -14.32 -20.18
N TYR A 748 18.90 -13.83 -19.41
CA TYR A 748 17.50 -14.19 -19.57
C TYR A 748 16.59 -13.01 -19.25
N SER A 749 15.54 -12.80 -20.05
CA SER A 749 14.47 -11.85 -19.75
C SER A 749 13.14 -12.59 -19.73
N PHE A 750 12.43 -12.54 -18.60
CA PHE A 750 11.18 -13.28 -18.46
C PHE A 750 10.00 -12.58 -19.13
N LEU A 751 9.97 -11.25 -19.07
CA LEU A 751 8.89 -10.47 -19.67
C LEU A 751 9.37 -9.11 -20.16
N LYS A 752 8.53 -8.48 -20.99
CA LYS A 752 8.68 -7.10 -21.45
C LYS A 752 7.33 -6.40 -21.49
N VAL A 753 7.30 -5.17 -20.99
CA VAL A 753 6.18 -4.22 -21.16
C VAL A 753 6.58 -3.20 -22.22
N SER A 754 5.71 -2.94 -23.21
CA SER A 754 6.06 -2.07 -24.34
C SER A 754 6.07 -0.58 -24.03
N ASP A 755 5.26 -0.12 -23.08
CA ASP A 755 5.17 1.30 -22.70
C ASP A 755 5.95 1.56 -21.39
N PRO A 756 6.98 2.42 -21.39
CA PRO A 756 7.77 2.72 -20.19
C PRO A 756 7.01 3.50 -19.11
N ASN A 757 5.79 3.98 -19.40
CA ASN A 757 4.91 4.64 -18.43
C ASN A 757 3.85 3.69 -17.84
N VAL A 758 3.82 2.43 -18.26
CA VAL A 758 3.00 1.38 -17.67
C VAL A 758 3.93 0.41 -16.95
N LEU A 759 3.88 0.42 -15.63
CA LEU A 759 4.81 -0.34 -14.81
C LEU A 759 4.17 -1.67 -14.39
N LEU A 760 4.96 -2.74 -14.41
CA LEU A 760 4.60 -3.99 -13.72
C LEU A 760 4.63 -3.75 -12.22
N TRP A 761 3.46 -3.79 -11.60
CA TRP A 761 3.27 -3.56 -10.18
C TRP A 761 3.35 -4.85 -9.35
N SER A 762 2.99 -6.00 -9.91
CA SER A 762 3.11 -7.30 -9.24
C SER A 762 3.25 -8.42 -10.26
N LEU A 763 4.07 -9.43 -9.94
CA LEU A 763 4.28 -10.64 -10.74
C LEU A 763 4.48 -11.81 -9.80
N LYS A 764 3.50 -12.72 -9.76
CA LYS A 764 3.50 -13.83 -8.80
C LYS A 764 2.77 -15.05 -9.34
N PRO A 765 3.03 -16.26 -8.80
CA PRO A 765 2.11 -17.36 -8.99
C PRO A 765 0.69 -17.00 -8.51
N ALA A 766 -0.34 -17.55 -9.16
CA ALA A 766 -1.73 -17.36 -8.73
C ALA A 766 -1.96 -17.82 -7.29
N GLU A 767 -2.89 -17.19 -6.58
CA GLU A 767 -3.17 -17.49 -5.17
C GLU A 767 -3.58 -18.94 -4.94
N GLU A 768 -4.30 -19.53 -5.90
CA GLU A 768 -4.76 -20.93 -5.91
C GLU A 768 -3.70 -21.93 -6.40
N GLY A 769 -2.46 -21.47 -6.60
CA GLY A 769 -1.32 -22.30 -6.96
C GLY A 769 -0.78 -22.03 -8.37
N ALA A 770 0.50 -22.31 -8.59
CA ALA A 770 1.21 -22.01 -9.84
C ALA A 770 0.65 -22.74 -11.07
N ALA A 771 -0.11 -23.83 -10.88
CA ALA A 771 -0.82 -24.53 -11.94
C ALA A 771 -1.96 -23.69 -12.57
N LYS A 772 -2.51 -22.72 -11.82
CA LYS A 772 -3.53 -21.80 -12.32
C LYS A 772 -2.95 -20.65 -13.17
N GLY A 773 -1.63 -20.52 -13.20
CA GLY A 773 -0.92 -19.51 -13.99
C GLY A 773 -0.19 -18.49 -13.14
N ILE A 774 0.20 -17.40 -13.80
CA ILE A 774 0.91 -16.27 -13.23
C ILE A 774 -0.03 -15.07 -13.20
N ILE A 775 0.01 -14.31 -12.12
CA ILE A 775 -0.70 -13.06 -11.98
C ILE A 775 0.24 -11.91 -12.27
N THR A 776 -0.17 -11.04 -13.18
CA THR A 776 0.52 -9.80 -13.55
C THR A 776 -0.38 -8.63 -13.29
N ARG A 777 0.12 -7.61 -12.60
CA ARG A 777 -0.59 -6.35 -12.38
C ARG A 777 0.18 -5.22 -13.04
N LEU A 778 -0.51 -4.42 -13.84
CA LEU A 778 0.06 -3.27 -14.55
C LEU A 778 -0.56 -1.99 -13.99
N TRP A 779 0.23 -0.93 -13.86
CA TRP A 779 -0.24 0.40 -13.46
C TRP A 779 0.19 1.45 -14.47
N ASN A 780 -0.77 2.14 -15.07
CA ASN A 780 -0.52 3.24 -16.00
C ASN A 780 -0.33 4.57 -15.25
N PHE A 781 0.81 5.23 -15.44
CA PHE A 781 1.14 6.49 -14.80
C PHE A 781 0.80 7.73 -15.64
N LYS A 782 0.20 7.56 -16.82
CA LYS A 782 -0.24 8.67 -17.68
C LYS A 782 -1.68 9.07 -17.39
N ASN A 783 -1.97 10.32 -17.71
CA ASN A 783 -3.32 10.91 -17.68
C ASN A 783 -4.15 10.52 -18.93
N ASN A 784 -3.66 9.58 -19.75
CA ASN A 784 -4.36 9.06 -20.92
C ASN A 784 -4.27 7.52 -20.97
N ASN A 785 -5.16 6.93 -21.77
CA ASN A 785 -5.17 5.50 -22.01
C ASN A 785 -3.89 5.06 -22.75
N SER A 786 -3.39 3.88 -22.40
CA SER A 786 -2.13 3.33 -22.92
C SER A 786 -2.37 2.00 -23.61
N PRO A 787 -2.18 1.90 -24.93
CA PRO A 787 -2.05 0.60 -25.58
C PRO A 787 -0.74 -0.05 -25.13
N VAL A 788 -0.82 -1.27 -24.61
CA VAL A 788 0.29 -2.03 -24.03
C VAL A 788 0.32 -3.42 -24.63
N LYS A 789 1.53 -3.82 -25.03
CA LYS A 789 1.89 -5.20 -25.31
C LYS A 789 2.69 -5.74 -24.13
N LEU A 790 2.17 -6.78 -23.47
CA LEU A 790 2.89 -7.56 -22.46
C LEU A 790 3.33 -8.89 -23.08
N SER A 791 4.63 -9.11 -23.18
CA SER A 791 5.24 -10.31 -23.77
C SER A 791 5.98 -11.10 -22.71
N PHE A 792 5.88 -12.43 -22.75
CA PHE A 792 6.63 -13.35 -21.91
C PHE A 792 7.56 -14.26 -22.73
N THR A 793 8.58 -14.76 -22.07
CA THR A 793 9.40 -15.89 -22.53
C THR A 793 9.30 -16.99 -21.47
N PRO A 794 8.69 -18.16 -21.74
CA PRO A 794 7.95 -18.56 -22.95
C PRO A 794 6.68 -17.76 -23.22
N GLN A 795 6.11 -17.87 -24.42
CA GLN A 795 4.96 -17.07 -24.84
C GLN A 795 3.68 -17.37 -24.06
N ILE A 796 2.74 -16.42 -24.09
CA ILE A 796 1.42 -16.55 -23.45
C ILE A 796 0.51 -17.41 -24.32
N THR A 797 -0.10 -18.43 -23.73
CA THR A 797 -1.11 -19.29 -24.38
C THR A 797 -2.53 -18.83 -24.08
N THR A 798 -2.82 -18.48 -22.82
CA THR A 798 -4.12 -17.98 -22.40
C THR A 798 -3.97 -16.84 -21.40
N ALA A 799 -4.93 -15.92 -21.40
CA ALA A 799 -4.95 -14.78 -20.51
C ALA A 799 -6.40 -14.41 -20.16
N HIS A 800 -6.62 -14.04 -18.90
CA HIS A 800 -7.88 -13.48 -18.41
C HIS A 800 -7.57 -12.16 -17.71
N GLN A 801 -8.40 -11.14 -17.94
CA GLN A 801 -8.46 -10.04 -17.00
C GLN A 801 -9.06 -10.58 -15.70
N THR A 802 -8.51 -10.17 -14.56
CA THR A 802 -9.03 -10.55 -13.24
C THR A 802 -9.28 -9.32 -12.39
N THR A 803 -10.09 -9.47 -11.35
CA THR A 803 -10.08 -8.52 -10.24
C THR A 803 -8.72 -8.53 -9.54
N HIS A 804 -8.48 -7.54 -8.70
CA HIS A 804 -7.26 -7.43 -7.90
C HIS A 804 -7.09 -8.55 -6.87
N VAL A 805 -8.17 -9.28 -6.56
CA VAL A 805 -8.16 -10.46 -5.70
C VAL A 805 -8.21 -11.76 -6.50
N GLU A 806 -8.00 -11.71 -7.82
CA GLU A 806 -7.86 -12.84 -8.76
C GLU A 806 -9.13 -13.59 -9.15
N THR A 807 -10.29 -12.95 -9.06
CA THR A 807 -11.51 -13.49 -9.66
C THR A 807 -11.50 -13.19 -11.16
N ASP A 808 -11.59 -14.23 -11.99
CA ASP A 808 -11.55 -14.10 -13.44
C ASP A 808 -12.76 -13.28 -13.92
N LEU A 809 -12.50 -12.34 -14.83
CA LEU A 809 -13.50 -11.53 -15.50
C LEU A 809 -13.62 -12.02 -16.95
N ASN A 810 -13.19 -11.20 -17.91
CA ASN A 810 -13.25 -11.53 -19.33
C ASN A 810 -11.93 -12.13 -19.82
N LYS A 811 -12.01 -12.99 -20.84
CA LYS A 811 -10.83 -13.46 -21.58
C LYS A 811 -10.11 -12.25 -22.19
N ALA A 812 -8.80 -12.17 -21.99
CA ALA A 812 -7.98 -11.09 -22.52
C ALA A 812 -7.45 -11.41 -23.92
N THR A 813 -7.14 -10.38 -24.70
CA THR A 813 -6.73 -10.52 -26.10
C THR A 813 -5.26 -10.92 -26.22
N ILE A 814 -4.98 -12.02 -26.92
CA ILE A 814 -3.62 -12.48 -27.22
C ILE A 814 -3.41 -12.41 -28.73
N LEU A 815 -2.32 -11.77 -29.13
CA LEU A 815 -1.86 -11.73 -30.53
C LEU A 815 -0.39 -12.11 -30.58
N ASN A 816 -0.06 -13.13 -31.37
CA ASN A 816 1.31 -13.65 -31.54
C ASN A 816 2.00 -13.93 -30.19
N GLY A 817 1.30 -14.66 -29.31
CA GLY A 817 1.83 -15.08 -28.01
C GLY A 817 2.03 -13.96 -26.97
N SER A 818 1.46 -12.77 -27.21
CA SER A 818 1.56 -11.61 -26.31
C SER A 818 0.18 -11.05 -25.98
N LEU A 819 0.01 -10.58 -24.75
CA LEU A 819 -1.20 -9.88 -24.31
C LEU A 819 -1.22 -8.48 -24.95
N GLN A 820 -2.33 -8.14 -25.59
CA GLN A 820 -2.59 -6.83 -26.18
C GLN A 820 -3.75 -6.18 -25.45
N GLU A 821 -3.52 -5.03 -24.83
CA GLU A 821 -4.52 -4.41 -23.97
C GLU A 821 -4.41 -2.89 -23.97
N THR A 822 -5.52 -2.20 -23.72
CA THR A 822 -5.48 -0.77 -23.39
C THR A 822 -5.68 -0.59 -21.88
N ILE A 823 -4.67 -0.06 -21.20
CA ILE A 823 -4.75 0.27 -19.77
C ILE A 823 -5.25 1.71 -19.64
N GLY A 824 -6.34 1.94 -18.91
CA GLY A 824 -6.92 3.27 -18.71
C GLY A 824 -5.93 4.26 -18.07
N HIS A 825 -6.18 5.56 -18.19
CA HIS A 825 -5.41 6.59 -17.47
C HIS A 825 -5.39 6.28 -15.96
N HIS A 826 -4.25 6.41 -15.31
CA HIS A 826 -4.04 6.08 -13.88
C HIS A 826 -4.40 4.65 -13.43
N GLN A 827 -4.91 3.80 -14.32
CA GLN A 827 -5.53 2.54 -13.96
C GLN A 827 -4.52 1.48 -13.53
N ILE A 828 -4.89 0.73 -12.49
CA ILE A 828 -4.28 -0.54 -12.13
C ILE A 828 -5.15 -1.66 -12.74
N LYS A 829 -4.55 -2.59 -13.48
CA LYS A 829 -5.25 -3.71 -14.12
C LYS A 829 -4.51 -5.03 -13.88
N THR A 830 -5.25 -6.08 -13.57
CA THR A 830 -4.70 -7.40 -13.23
C THR A 830 -5.06 -8.43 -14.28
N PHE A 831 -4.12 -9.31 -14.60
CA PHE A 831 -4.30 -10.42 -15.53
C PHE A 831 -3.75 -11.70 -14.94
N ARG A 832 -4.44 -12.80 -15.22
CA ARG A 832 -3.92 -14.16 -15.07
C ARG A 832 -3.46 -14.63 -16.43
N VAL A 833 -2.20 -15.01 -16.55
CA VAL A 833 -1.59 -15.53 -17.78
C VAL A 833 -1.11 -16.97 -17.58
N VAL A 834 -1.29 -17.79 -18.60
CA VAL A 834 -0.70 -19.12 -18.69
C VAL A 834 0.33 -19.09 -19.82
N LEU A 835 1.52 -19.59 -19.54
CA LEU A 835 2.61 -19.63 -20.51
C LEU A 835 2.68 -21.01 -21.17
N GLU A 836 3.34 -21.08 -22.32
CA GLU A 836 3.75 -22.36 -22.88
C GLU A 836 4.63 -23.13 -21.89
N ASN A 837 4.54 -24.46 -21.92
CA ASN A 837 5.51 -25.28 -21.18
C ASN A 837 6.91 -24.94 -21.67
N ALA A 838 7.81 -24.61 -20.74
CA ALA A 838 9.19 -24.34 -21.06
C ALA A 838 9.79 -25.59 -21.72
N LYS A 839 10.05 -25.53 -23.04
CA LYS A 839 10.88 -26.54 -23.70
C LYS A 839 12.28 -26.38 -23.13
N ALA A 840 12.93 -27.48 -22.73
CA ALA A 840 14.36 -27.46 -22.45
C ALA A 840 15.06 -26.85 -23.66
N THR A 841 15.62 -25.65 -23.50
CA THR A 841 16.44 -25.02 -24.54
C THR A 841 17.62 -25.95 -24.78
N LYS A 842 17.65 -26.58 -25.96
CA LYS A 842 18.76 -27.42 -26.41
C LYS A 842 20.06 -26.63 -26.51
#